data_AF-A0A9E5RXS5-F1
#
_entry.id   AF-A0A9E5RXS5-F1
#
_cell.length_a   1.000
_cell.length_b   1.000
_cell.length_c   1.000
_cell.angle_alpha   90.00
_cell.angle_beta   90.00
_cell.angle_gamma   90.00
#
_symmetry.space_group_name_H-M   'P 1'
#
loop_
_entity.id
_entity.type
_entity.pdbx_description
1 polymer ?
#
loop_
_entity_poly.entity_id
_entity_poly.type
_entity_poly.pdbx_seq_one_letter_code
_entity_poly.pdbx_strand_id
1 'polypeptide(L)'
;MSWHGLSQKLKLKFTILLLLVFIAVFAVLQLSPKQPQLVQSESNYAKHIRQDFNQPSFYPITKIPSENLYKPVANWIGRLILPTKQQLQDGLDWVWIEVQSAPPTAENLVGKTVRLQWQKNQDLLAYVEAVTRDINFTPEVLQSQKQGIIHPFRLNDIRQVGVLRSLAGASPNDDVIVALDANTIITQSQEKSIIEIDREPILITGKFYGLVKIIKPIQPNFKSSYKNILPPKQNQYHDYFLVKHYNPNSHNFDGIEDTIRIPQQAIDTRNFAPSTPQQIEKSPAGKNGWYIYGANDVNNLFTVQAIAPYSLFQIQPNQTIIGEELSLNYIQKLNWQNTQANKGKLNTVFINPVESTSTWQKGDKAILLHSFGGIGGKKAEPLGVVETITGHFAFGTAEVIEDKFTKQLRFDIKYHQIYAHNPDGIIPGTHTWANYMGNLQHGWLSTRPVSDILIKYEPVTQDYDFDGVKLSPFNQFQQQLQIAIARYRVGDGTGGAMVSPATSCVQDSSQALYATILAIKSQVAQNRQIQAWLKANPNHPQTLRFQQLIELGKSLEKQLAPLGIVRADWQSQASILAGTRKTTNIFKDGSIWAGLTTWRTMMPRQAHDDIATIFLKRGAIMQILRTNQVGGWQADIIPLAPTVFFGQIKIPFTDISPLPILLNRILASLAFLTFSDWLVIVTTLGIYSIIAIPLGFKFGFLHLQIWSANWVNKCLLILRCLFLPAIVEELFFRVLLLPHPIEITSWFKWGLWGIFSLVLFVIYHPLNAKTLFKAGFPTFYNPVFLGLAALLGVACTVAYGLTGSLWVVVFIHWVVVVVWLIVFGGIGRFSNIRIG
;
A
#
# COMPACT_ATOMS: atom_id res chain seq x y z
N MET A 1 -28.49 -41.40 -7.86
CA MET A 1 -29.95 -41.18 -7.73
C MET A 1 -30.54 -41.05 -9.12
N SER A 2 -31.50 -41.91 -9.49
CA SER A 2 -32.07 -41.99 -10.84
C SER A 2 -33.02 -40.81 -11.14
N TRP A 3 -32.88 -40.23 -12.33
CA TRP A 3 -33.54 -39.01 -12.80
C TRP A 3 -35.02 -39.17 -13.19
N HIS A 4 -35.66 -40.29 -12.85
CA HIS A 4 -36.97 -40.65 -13.40
C HIS A 4 -38.19 -40.01 -12.69
N GLY A 5 -38.02 -39.33 -11.55
CA GLY A 5 -39.14 -38.73 -10.79
C GLY A 5 -39.32 -37.21 -10.87
N LEU A 6 -38.44 -36.46 -11.55
CA LEU A 6 -38.45 -34.98 -11.52
C LEU A 6 -39.25 -34.40 -12.68
N SER A 7 -40.10 -33.39 -12.39
CA SER A 7 -40.89 -32.68 -13.42
C SER A 7 -40.00 -31.99 -14.45
N GLN A 8 -40.48 -31.87 -15.68
CA GLN A 8 -39.72 -31.33 -16.82
C GLN A 8 -39.15 -29.91 -16.54
N LYS A 9 -39.90 -29.09 -15.79
CA LYS A 9 -39.44 -27.75 -15.34
C LYS A 9 -38.31 -27.82 -14.32
N LEU A 10 -38.32 -28.81 -13.42
CA LEU A 10 -37.27 -28.99 -12.43
C LEU A 10 -35.98 -29.52 -13.07
N LYS A 11 -36.11 -30.44 -14.05
CA LYS A 11 -34.99 -30.89 -14.88
C LYS A 11 -34.34 -29.72 -15.61
N LEU A 12 -35.11 -28.87 -16.28
CA LEU A 12 -34.59 -27.70 -16.99
C LEU A 12 -33.84 -26.73 -16.05
N LYS A 13 -34.40 -26.44 -14.87
CA LYS A 13 -33.72 -25.59 -13.86
C LYS A 13 -32.42 -26.21 -13.34
N PHE A 14 -32.41 -27.52 -13.12
CA PHE A 14 -31.21 -28.24 -12.67
C PHE A 14 -30.14 -28.31 -13.78
N THR A 15 -30.54 -28.47 -15.04
CA THR A 15 -29.63 -28.42 -16.19
C THR A 15 -29.04 -27.03 -16.37
N ILE A 16 -29.83 -25.95 -16.21
CA ILE A 16 -29.33 -24.56 -16.26
C ILE A 16 -28.36 -24.30 -15.09
N LEU A 17 -28.66 -24.79 -13.89
CA LEU A 17 -27.76 -24.67 -12.74
C LEU A 17 -26.43 -25.41 -12.99
N LEU A 18 -26.49 -26.65 -13.49
CA LEU A 18 -25.30 -27.42 -13.87
C LEU A 18 -24.51 -26.73 -14.99
N LEU A 19 -25.18 -26.13 -15.96
CA LEU A 19 -24.54 -25.37 -17.03
C LEU A 19 -23.85 -24.12 -16.48
N LEU A 20 -24.49 -23.37 -15.57
CA LEU A 20 -23.91 -22.19 -14.93
C LEU A 20 -22.73 -22.56 -14.01
N VAL A 21 -22.84 -23.66 -13.26
CA VAL A 21 -21.74 -24.20 -12.45
C VAL A 21 -20.60 -24.66 -13.36
N PHE A 22 -20.90 -25.34 -14.47
CA PHE A 22 -19.89 -25.76 -15.44
C PHE A 22 -19.23 -24.56 -16.12
N ILE A 23 -19.98 -23.53 -16.51
CA ILE A 23 -19.44 -22.28 -17.06
C ILE A 23 -18.58 -21.56 -16.01
N ALA A 24 -19.00 -21.52 -14.75
CA ALA A 24 -18.22 -20.92 -13.67
C ALA A 24 -16.93 -21.71 -13.39
N VAL A 25 -17.00 -23.04 -13.32
CA VAL A 25 -15.83 -23.91 -13.14
C VAL A 25 -14.91 -23.83 -14.36
N PHE A 26 -15.45 -23.83 -15.57
CA PHE A 26 -14.68 -23.69 -16.81
C PHE A 26 -14.04 -22.30 -16.93
N ALA A 27 -14.76 -21.23 -16.55
CA ALA A 27 -14.19 -19.89 -16.45
C ALA A 27 -13.07 -19.85 -15.40
N VAL A 28 -13.27 -20.44 -14.22
CA VAL A 28 -12.21 -20.54 -13.19
C VAL A 28 -11.01 -21.34 -13.68
N LEU A 29 -11.22 -22.44 -14.42
CA LEU A 29 -10.14 -23.26 -14.98
C LEU A 29 -9.42 -22.60 -16.17
N GLN A 30 -10.11 -21.80 -16.99
CA GLN A 30 -9.50 -21.03 -18.08
C GLN A 30 -8.82 -19.74 -17.59
N LEU A 31 -9.30 -19.17 -16.47
CA LEU A 31 -8.68 -18.04 -15.78
C LEU A 31 -7.58 -18.47 -14.81
N SER A 32 -7.50 -19.77 -14.48
CA SER A 32 -6.35 -20.33 -13.76
C SER A 32 -5.16 -20.32 -14.71
N PRO A 33 -4.07 -19.61 -14.40
CA PRO A 33 -2.91 -19.57 -15.27
C PRO A 33 -2.40 -21.00 -15.47
N LYS A 34 -2.35 -21.46 -16.73
CA LYS A 34 -1.64 -22.70 -17.08
C LYS A 34 -0.23 -22.57 -16.52
N GLN A 35 0.19 -23.49 -15.64
CA GLN A 35 1.57 -23.56 -15.19
C GLN A 35 2.46 -23.68 -16.43
N PRO A 36 3.30 -22.67 -16.73
CA PRO A 36 4.23 -22.78 -17.84
C PRO A 36 5.13 -24.00 -17.61
N GLN A 37 5.52 -24.68 -18.68
CA GLN A 37 6.63 -25.64 -18.61
C GLN A 37 7.81 -24.97 -17.92
N LEU A 38 8.32 -25.58 -16.85
CA LEU A 38 9.42 -25.07 -16.04
C LEU A 38 10.72 -25.09 -16.85
N VAL A 39 10.94 -24.05 -17.66
CA VAL A 39 12.26 -23.69 -18.16
C VAL A 39 12.94 -22.89 -17.06
N GLN A 40 14.14 -23.29 -16.65
CA GLN A 40 14.93 -22.54 -15.66
C GLN A 40 15.16 -21.12 -16.19
N SER A 41 14.59 -20.13 -15.50
CA SER A 41 14.70 -18.73 -15.90
C SER A 41 15.81 -18.06 -15.11
N GLU A 42 16.67 -17.34 -15.80
CA GLU A 42 17.70 -16.52 -15.18
C GLU A 42 17.08 -15.26 -14.54
N SER A 43 17.60 -14.83 -13.39
CA SER A 43 17.16 -13.60 -12.71
C SER A 43 17.66 -12.34 -13.43
N ASN A 44 16.96 -11.22 -13.26
CA ASN A 44 17.44 -9.93 -13.76
C ASN A 44 18.74 -9.54 -13.05
N TYR A 45 18.83 -9.77 -11.74
CA TYR A 45 20.06 -9.57 -10.96
C TYR A 45 21.28 -10.25 -11.61
N ALA A 46 21.16 -11.54 -11.98
CA ALA A 46 22.25 -12.29 -12.59
C ALA A 46 22.68 -11.72 -13.96
N LYS A 47 21.74 -11.18 -14.74
CA LYS A 47 22.06 -10.49 -16.00
C LYS A 47 22.80 -9.17 -15.76
N HIS A 48 22.38 -8.39 -14.78
CA HIS A 48 22.95 -7.08 -14.51
C HIS A 48 24.34 -7.15 -13.87
N ILE A 49 24.56 -8.07 -12.92
CA ILE A 49 25.82 -8.16 -12.18
C ILE A 49 27.01 -8.61 -13.05
N ARG A 50 26.75 -9.12 -14.26
CA ARG A 50 27.78 -9.43 -15.27
C ARG A 50 28.50 -8.20 -15.82
N GLN A 51 27.89 -7.02 -15.69
CA GLN A 51 28.52 -5.78 -16.11
C GLN A 51 29.46 -5.31 -15.01
N ASP A 52 30.72 -5.03 -15.36
CA ASP A 52 31.75 -4.63 -14.39
C ASP A 52 31.28 -3.45 -13.52
N PHE A 53 30.65 -2.44 -14.11
CA PHE A 53 30.16 -1.25 -13.39
C PHE A 53 29.01 -1.51 -12.41
N ASN A 54 28.40 -2.70 -12.40
CA ASN A 54 27.43 -3.10 -11.39
C ASN A 54 28.07 -3.90 -10.25
N GLN A 55 29.37 -4.22 -10.33
CA GLN A 55 30.10 -4.95 -9.29
C GLN A 55 30.79 -3.98 -8.31
N PRO A 56 30.76 -4.22 -6.99
CA PRO A 56 31.45 -3.36 -6.02
C PRO A 56 32.96 -3.21 -6.27
N SER A 57 33.61 -4.27 -6.78
CA SER A 57 35.05 -4.30 -7.09
C SER A 57 35.48 -3.28 -8.16
N PHE A 58 34.54 -2.78 -8.96
CA PHE A 58 34.78 -1.76 -9.98
C PHE A 58 35.09 -0.36 -9.42
N TYR A 59 34.82 -0.14 -8.12
CA TYR A 59 34.91 1.16 -7.45
C TYR A 59 35.93 1.14 -6.31
N PRO A 60 37.23 1.35 -6.59
CA PRO A 60 38.27 1.30 -5.57
C PRO A 60 37.97 2.20 -4.37
N ILE A 61 38.21 1.71 -3.15
CA ILE A 61 37.98 2.47 -1.91
C ILE A 61 38.91 3.69 -1.84
N THR A 62 40.13 3.57 -2.36
CA THR A 62 41.15 4.62 -2.35
C THR A 62 40.91 5.76 -3.34
N LYS A 63 39.97 5.62 -4.28
CA LYS A 63 39.65 6.65 -5.28
C LYS A 63 38.50 7.52 -4.77
N ILE A 64 38.86 8.61 -4.11
CA ILE A 64 37.92 9.57 -3.52
C ILE A 64 37.79 10.77 -4.48
N PRO A 65 36.57 11.12 -4.93
CA PRO A 65 36.36 12.30 -5.76
C PRO A 65 36.55 13.59 -4.96
N SER A 66 36.72 14.73 -5.64
CA SER A 66 36.89 16.03 -4.98
C SER A 66 35.71 16.37 -4.07
N GLU A 67 35.98 16.64 -2.79
CA GLU A 67 34.95 16.97 -1.80
C GLU A 67 34.19 18.27 -2.11
N ASN A 68 34.76 19.15 -2.94
CA ASN A 68 34.09 20.37 -3.38
C ASN A 68 32.96 20.07 -4.38
N LEU A 69 33.07 18.97 -5.13
CA LEU A 69 32.14 18.59 -6.19
C LEU A 69 31.18 17.47 -5.77
N TYR A 70 31.64 16.60 -4.88
CA TYR A 70 30.93 15.41 -4.43
C TYR A 70 30.97 15.31 -2.91
N LYS A 71 29.87 14.86 -2.30
CA LYS A 71 29.74 14.65 -0.86
C LYS A 71 29.50 13.18 -0.55
N PRO A 72 29.97 12.65 0.59
CA PRO A 72 29.64 11.30 1.01
C PRO A 72 28.13 11.19 1.27
N VAL A 73 27.54 10.06 0.86
CA VAL A 73 26.10 9.79 1.01
C VAL A 73 25.70 9.71 2.49
N ALA A 74 26.56 9.11 3.33
CA ALA A 74 26.43 9.02 4.77
C ALA A 74 27.81 9.09 5.44
N ASN A 75 27.85 9.31 6.75
CA ASN A 75 29.12 9.35 7.50
C ASN A 75 29.79 7.98 7.59
N TRP A 76 28.98 6.93 7.80
CA TRP A 76 29.41 5.54 7.79
C TRP A 76 28.82 4.84 6.59
N ILE A 77 29.66 4.30 5.72
CA ILE A 77 29.27 3.48 4.57
C ILE A 77 30.10 2.22 4.58
N GLY A 78 29.48 1.07 4.34
CA GLY A 78 30.22 -0.15 4.13
C GLY A 78 29.48 -1.22 3.36
N ARG A 79 30.25 -2.18 2.88
CA ARG A 79 29.75 -3.38 2.19
C ARG A 79 29.64 -4.50 3.20
N LEU A 80 28.44 -5.05 3.33
CA LEU A 80 28.21 -6.20 4.19
C LEU A 80 28.76 -7.46 3.54
N ILE A 81 29.44 -8.26 4.35
CA ILE A 81 30.02 -9.54 3.96
C ILE A 81 29.45 -10.59 4.92
N LEU A 82 28.74 -11.57 4.37
CA LEU A 82 28.18 -12.65 5.17
C LEU A 82 29.31 -13.51 5.75
N PRO A 83 29.29 -13.86 7.07
CA PRO A 83 30.24 -14.79 7.64
C PRO A 83 30.26 -16.15 6.93
N THR A 84 31.38 -16.87 7.02
CA THR A 84 31.49 -18.19 6.41
C THR A 84 30.51 -19.18 7.05
N LYS A 85 30.16 -20.27 6.35
CA LYS A 85 29.23 -21.29 6.89
C LYS A 85 29.64 -21.84 8.26
N GLN A 86 30.95 -21.91 8.54
CA GLN A 86 31.48 -22.32 9.84
C GLN A 86 31.25 -21.25 10.91
N GLN A 87 31.48 -19.97 10.59
CA GLN A 87 31.26 -18.85 11.50
C GLN A 87 29.77 -18.65 11.83
N LEU A 88 28.87 -18.97 10.90
CA LEU A 88 27.43 -18.84 11.11
C LEU A 88 26.87 -19.80 12.20
N GLN A 89 27.64 -20.80 12.64
CA GLN A 89 27.20 -21.79 13.64
C GLN A 89 27.22 -21.29 15.09
N ASP A 90 27.75 -20.10 15.36
CA ASP A 90 27.86 -19.55 16.73
C ASP A 90 26.53 -19.05 17.33
N GLY A 91 25.45 -18.99 16.53
CA GLY A 91 24.13 -18.54 16.95
C GLY A 91 24.00 -17.04 17.26
N LEU A 92 24.97 -16.20 16.87
CA LEU A 92 24.99 -14.76 17.18
C LEU A 92 24.71 -13.89 15.95
N ASP A 93 23.87 -12.85 16.06
CA ASP A 93 23.63 -11.94 14.93
C ASP A 93 24.74 -10.88 14.77
N TRP A 94 25.69 -11.16 13.88
CA TRP A 94 26.76 -10.26 13.46
C TRP A 94 27.19 -10.57 12.01
N VAL A 95 27.84 -9.61 11.37
CA VAL A 95 28.40 -9.74 10.02
C VAL A 95 29.75 -9.06 9.89
N TRP A 96 30.48 -9.32 8.81
CA TRP A 96 31.65 -8.53 8.45
C TRP A 96 31.20 -7.29 7.68
N ILE A 97 31.88 -6.16 7.88
CA ILE A 97 31.71 -4.95 7.09
C ILE A 97 33.06 -4.49 6.55
N GLU A 98 33.15 -4.34 5.23
CA GLU A 98 34.24 -3.60 4.58
C GLU A 98 33.89 -2.11 4.66
N VAL A 99 34.61 -1.36 5.48
CA VAL A 99 34.34 0.06 5.70
C VAL A 99 34.79 0.85 4.47
N GLN A 100 33.84 1.48 3.79
CA GLN A 100 34.08 2.25 2.56
C GLN A 100 34.13 3.76 2.81
N SER A 101 33.46 4.23 3.86
CA SER A 101 33.54 5.60 4.37
C SER A 101 33.28 5.60 5.87
N ALA A 102 33.99 6.44 6.60
CA ALA A 102 33.90 6.58 8.04
C ALA A 102 34.08 8.07 8.42
N PRO A 103 33.56 8.51 9.58
CA PRO A 103 33.83 9.84 10.10
C PRO A 103 35.34 10.04 10.38
N PRO A 104 35.83 11.28 10.46
CA PRO A 104 37.26 11.57 10.68
C PRO A 104 37.88 10.86 11.90
N THR A 105 37.09 10.62 12.94
CA THR A 105 37.52 9.91 14.17
C THR A 105 37.81 8.42 13.94
N ALA A 106 37.44 7.87 12.79
CA ALA A 106 37.54 6.44 12.47
C ALA A 106 38.08 6.19 11.05
N GLU A 107 38.75 7.18 10.47
CA GLU A 107 39.31 7.11 9.12
C GLU A 107 40.31 5.95 8.96
N ASN A 108 41.00 5.58 10.04
CA ASN A 108 41.91 4.44 10.10
C ASN A 108 41.23 3.07 9.86
N LEU A 109 39.90 3.01 9.85
CA LEU A 109 39.13 1.80 9.52
C LEU A 109 38.76 1.71 8.03
N VAL A 110 38.84 2.80 7.26
CA VAL A 110 38.49 2.79 5.84
C VAL A 110 39.38 1.79 5.08
N GLY A 111 38.75 0.94 4.26
CA GLY A 111 39.38 -0.16 3.54
C GLY A 111 39.61 -1.43 4.37
N LYS A 112 39.33 -1.42 5.68
CA LYS A 112 39.44 -2.61 6.53
C LYS A 112 38.11 -3.34 6.62
N THR A 113 38.20 -4.66 6.77
CA THR A 113 37.08 -5.52 7.12
C THR A 113 37.04 -5.72 8.63
N VAL A 114 35.98 -5.27 9.27
CA VAL A 114 35.78 -5.35 10.72
C VAL A 114 34.43 -5.99 11.05
N ARG A 115 34.26 -6.48 12.28
CA ARG A 115 33.00 -7.08 12.73
C ARG A 115 31.98 -5.97 13.01
N LEU A 116 30.78 -6.10 12.44
CA LEU A 116 29.61 -5.30 12.74
C LEU A 116 28.63 -6.11 13.60
N GLN A 117 28.20 -5.54 14.72
CA GLN A 117 27.25 -6.20 15.64
C GLN A 117 26.31 -5.20 16.31
N TRP A 118 25.33 -5.70 17.03
CA TRP A 118 24.41 -4.88 17.83
C TRP A 118 25.05 -4.39 19.13
N GLN A 119 24.70 -3.17 19.53
CA GLN A 119 25.00 -2.65 20.86
C GLN A 119 24.29 -3.48 21.94
N LYS A 120 24.90 -3.58 23.13
CA LYS A 120 24.34 -4.33 24.26
C LYS A 120 23.24 -3.54 24.99
N ASN A 121 22.08 -3.41 24.36
CA ASN A 121 20.88 -2.80 24.92
C ASN A 121 19.76 -3.85 25.03
N GLN A 122 19.10 -3.98 26.20
CA GLN A 122 18.06 -4.98 26.44
C GLN A 122 16.89 -4.88 25.45
N ASP A 123 16.38 -3.67 25.17
CA ASP A 123 15.23 -3.48 24.27
C ASP A 123 15.60 -3.86 22.83
N LEU A 124 16.83 -3.52 22.43
CA LEU A 124 17.37 -3.86 21.11
C LEU A 124 17.55 -5.37 20.96
N LEU A 125 18.13 -6.03 21.97
CA LEU A 125 18.33 -7.47 21.96
C LEU A 125 17.00 -8.23 21.95
N ALA A 126 15.99 -7.73 22.67
CA ALA A 126 14.63 -8.29 22.62
C ALA A 126 14.00 -8.17 21.22
N TYR A 127 14.21 -7.04 20.53
CA TYR A 127 13.80 -6.88 19.13
C TYR A 127 14.51 -7.90 18.22
N VAL A 128 15.84 -8.02 18.33
CA VAL A 128 16.64 -8.95 17.51
C VAL A 128 16.20 -10.39 17.75
N GLU A 129 15.98 -10.79 19.00
CA GLU A 129 15.49 -12.11 19.36
C GLU A 129 14.10 -12.39 18.76
N ALA A 130 13.17 -11.41 18.81
CA ALA A 130 11.81 -11.57 18.31
C ALA A 130 11.73 -11.86 16.80
N VAL A 131 12.72 -11.38 16.03
CA VAL A 131 12.77 -11.54 14.57
C VAL A 131 13.77 -12.59 14.10
N THR A 132 14.59 -13.12 14.99
CA THR A 132 15.55 -14.18 14.68
C THR A 132 14.83 -15.49 14.37
N ARG A 133 15.20 -16.12 13.25
CA ARG A 133 14.57 -17.37 12.78
C ARG A 133 15.60 -18.37 12.29
N ASP A 134 15.27 -19.64 12.42
CA ASP A 134 15.93 -20.68 11.64
C ASP A 134 15.40 -20.63 10.20
N ILE A 135 16.27 -20.80 9.22
CA ILE A 135 15.89 -20.73 7.80
C ILE A 135 16.00 -22.10 7.16
N ASN A 136 14.87 -22.60 6.66
CA ASN A 136 14.79 -23.86 5.91
C ASN A 136 13.88 -23.65 4.70
N PHE A 137 14.43 -23.83 3.50
CA PHE A 137 13.72 -23.59 2.26
C PHE A 137 12.61 -24.62 2.06
N THR A 138 11.40 -24.14 1.78
CA THR A 138 10.29 -25.01 1.41
C THR A 138 10.34 -25.39 -0.07
N PRO A 139 9.65 -26.47 -0.50
CA PRO A 139 9.55 -26.82 -1.92
C PRO A 139 9.06 -25.69 -2.81
N GLU A 140 8.15 -24.84 -2.31
CA GLU A 140 7.63 -23.68 -3.04
C GLU A 140 8.71 -22.62 -3.26
N VAL A 141 9.56 -22.36 -2.26
CA VAL A 141 10.71 -21.44 -2.38
C VAL A 141 11.71 -21.98 -3.40
N LEU A 142 12.03 -23.27 -3.35
CA LEU A 142 12.91 -23.91 -4.33
C LEU A 142 12.33 -23.84 -5.76
N GLN A 143 11.01 -23.96 -5.92
CA GLN A 143 10.34 -23.78 -7.21
C GLN A 143 10.38 -22.32 -7.68
N SER A 144 10.12 -21.37 -6.80
CA SER A 144 10.21 -19.94 -7.09
C SER A 144 11.62 -19.53 -7.51
N GLN A 145 12.65 -20.09 -6.87
CA GLN A 145 14.04 -19.86 -7.25
C GLN A 145 14.34 -20.31 -8.69
N LYS A 146 13.77 -21.45 -9.13
CA LYS A 146 13.90 -21.94 -10.52
C LYS A 146 13.26 -21.00 -11.55
N GLN A 147 12.34 -20.13 -11.13
CA GLN A 147 11.72 -19.09 -11.96
C GLN A 147 12.55 -17.80 -12.03
N GLY A 148 13.76 -17.79 -11.45
CA GLY A 148 14.65 -16.63 -11.47
C GLY A 148 14.37 -15.61 -10.36
N ILE A 149 13.57 -15.97 -9.35
CA ILE A 149 13.38 -15.17 -8.15
C ILE A 149 14.58 -15.35 -7.21
N ILE A 150 15.14 -14.24 -6.72
CA ILE A 150 16.25 -14.27 -5.77
C ILE A 150 15.71 -14.49 -4.36
N HIS A 151 16.22 -15.53 -3.68
CA HIS A 151 15.97 -15.86 -2.28
C HIS A 151 17.30 -15.88 -1.50
N PRO A 152 17.31 -15.75 -0.17
CA PRO A 152 18.51 -15.80 0.69
C PRO A 152 19.14 -17.21 0.77
N PHE A 153 19.47 -17.84 -0.36
CA PHE A 153 19.90 -19.25 -0.42
C PHE A 153 21.22 -19.51 0.31
N ARG A 154 22.05 -18.48 0.49
CA ARG A 154 23.29 -18.55 1.31
C ARG A 154 23.00 -18.82 2.78
N LEU A 155 21.76 -18.59 3.22
CA LEU A 155 21.27 -18.79 4.57
C LEU A 155 20.37 -20.02 4.70
N ASN A 156 20.20 -20.82 3.65
CA ASN A 156 19.46 -22.07 3.77
C ASN A 156 20.14 -23.03 4.75
N ASP A 157 19.35 -23.66 5.61
CA ASP A 157 19.76 -24.56 6.69
C ASP A 157 20.59 -23.88 7.80
N ILE A 158 20.60 -22.54 7.86
CA ILE A 158 21.25 -21.79 8.93
C ILE A 158 20.26 -21.51 10.06
N ARG A 159 20.67 -21.80 11.30
CA ARG A 159 19.89 -21.53 12.50
C ARG A 159 20.16 -20.13 13.04
N GLN A 160 19.19 -19.59 13.78
CA GLN A 160 19.31 -18.32 14.50
C GLN A 160 19.81 -17.17 13.60
N VAL A 161 19.20 -17.04 12.43
CA VAL A 161 19.48 -15.95 11.50
C VAL A 161 18.76 -14.69 11.98
N GLY A 162 19.53 -13.72 12.45
CA GLY A 162 19.03 -12.39 12.82
C GLY A 162 19.02 -11.40 11.65
N VAL A 163 18.85 -10.13 11.99
CA VAL A 163 18.65 -9.03 11.04
C VAL A 163 19.91 -8.74 10.24
N LEU A 164 21.10 -8.71 10.86
CA LEU A 164 22.34 -8.39 10.15
C LEU A 164 22.72 -9.51 9.18
N ARG A 165 22.64 -10.77 9.63
CA ARG A 165 22.90 -11.94 8.79
C ARG A 165 21.93 -12.02 7.62
N SER A 166 20.64 -11.83 7.88
CA SER A 166 19.62 -11.84 6.82
C SER A 166 19.84 -10.72 5.81
N LEU A 167 20.25 -9.52 6.25
CA LEU A 167 20.56 -8.40 5.35
C LEU A 167 21.77 -8.70 4.46
N ALA A 168 22.88 -9.20 5.02
CA ALA A 168 24.08 -9.54 4.27
C ALA A 168 23.89 -10.74 3.34
N GLY A 169 23.10 -11.74 3.76
CA GLY A 169 22.82 -12.96 3.01
C GLY A 169 21.61 -12.89 2.08
N ALA A 170 20.94 -11.74 1.97
CA ALA A 170 19.78 -11.56 1.09
C ALA A 170 20.14 -11.60 -0.40
N SER A 171 21.37 -11.20 -0.74
CA SER A 171 21.89 -11.21 -2.12
C SER A 171 22.72 -12.48 -2.40
N PRO A 172 22.76 -12.96 -3.66
CA PRO A 172 23.65 -14.04 -4.07
C PRO A 172 25.14 -13.76 -3.84
N ASN A 173 25.56 -12.50 -3.82
CA ASN A 173 26.95 -12.08 -3.61
C ASN A 173 27.04 -11.09 -2.43
N ASP A 174 28.26 -10.83 -1.93
CA ASP A 174 28.52 -9.80 -0.92
C ASP A 174 28.59 -8.41 -1.56
N ASP A 175 27.47 -7.93 -2.10
CA ASP A 175 27.33 -6.66 -2.81
C ASP A 175 26.34 -5.68 -2.17
N VAL A 176 25.88 -6.00 -0.96
CA VAL A 176 24.97 -5.16 -0.18
C VAL A 176 25.73 -3.99 0.43
N ILE A 177 25.44 -2.77 -0.03
CA ILE A 177 26.00 -1.52 0.50
C ILE A 177 25.01 -0.84 1.44
N VAL A 178 25.48 -0.48 2.63
CA VAL A 178 24.66 0.13 3.67
C VAL A 178 25.27 1.41 4.23
N ALA A 179 24.40 2.30 4.69
CA ALA A 179 24.73 3.36 5.61
C ALA A 179 24.42 2.92 7.05
N LEU A 180 25.33 3.23 7.98
CA LEU A 180 25.10 3.05 9.41
C LEU A 180 24.62 4.36 10.06
N ASP A 181 23.91 4.25 11.18
CA ASP A 181 23.38 5.40 11.90
C ASP A 181 24.50 6.24 12.57
N ALA A 182 24.14 7.43 13.06
CA ALA A 182 25.08 8.35 13.70
C ALA A 182 25.53 7.91 15.11
N ASN A 183 24.80 7.02 15.77
CA ASN A 183 25.11 6.45 17.09
C ASN A 183 26.05 5.24 17.00
N THR A 184 26.56 4.93 15.81
CA THR A 184 27.58 3.90 15.60
C THR A 184 28.81 4.15 16.47
N ILE A 185 29.16 3.18 17.32
CA ILE A 185 30.33 3.24 18.21
C ILE A 185 31.39 2.21 17.82
N ILE A 186 32.63 2.46 18.23
CA ILE A 186 33.77 1.56 18.00
C ILE A 186 34.22 1.02 19.34
N THR A 187 34.28 -0.30 19.46
CA THR A 187 34.84 -1.00 20.61
C THR A 187 36.08 -1.80 20.18
N GLN A 188 36.98 -2.10 21.13
CA GLN A 188 38.16 -2.93 20.88
C GLN A 188 37.99 -4.29 21.55
N SER A 189 38.30 -5.36 20.82
CA SER A 189 38.35 -6.72 21.37
C SER A 189 39.55 -7.45 20.80
N GLN A 190 40.46 -7.92 21.66
CA GLN A 190 41.63 -8.73 21.28
C GLN A 190 42.41 -8.13 20.08
N GLU A 191 42.76 -6.84 20.16
CA GLU A 191 43.47 -6.06 19.13
C GLU A 191 42.71 -5.80 17.81
N LYS A 192 41.42 -6.18 17.71
CA LYS A 192 40.58 -5.89 16.54
C LYS A 192 39.45 -4.92 16.89
N SER A 193 39.25 -3.93 16.02
CA SER A 193 38.13 -2.99 16.12
C SER A 193 36.81 -3.69 15.77
N ILE A 194 35.77 -3.44 16.57
CA ILE A 194 34.40 -3.87 16.37
C ILE A 194 33.53 -2.61 16.22
N ILE A 195 32.61 -2.64 15.27
CA ILE A 195 31.60 -1.59 15.07
C ILE A 195 30.29 -2.07 15.70
N GLU A 196 29.69 -1.25 16.57
CA GLU A 196 28.40 -1.54 17.19
C GLU A 196 27.33 -0.50 16.83
N ILE A 197 26.16 -0.98 16.43
CA ILE A 197 25.01 -0.17 15.98
C ILE A 197 23.78 -0.38 16.86
N ASP A 198 22.93 0.65 16.95
CA ASP A 198 21.67 0.60 17.68
C ASP A 198 20.44 0.57 16.76
N ARG A 199 20.64 0.74 15.44
CA ARG A 199 19.59 0.67 14.42
C ARG A 199 20.00 -0.22 13.26
N GLU A 200 19.00 -0.79 12.60
CA GLU A 200 19.20 -1.56 11.38
C GLU A 200 19.84 -0.70 10.27
N PRO A 201 20.88 -1.22 9.57
CA PRO A 201 21.51 -0.49 8.47
C PRO A 201 20.54 -0.14 7.34
N ILE A 202 20.78 1.00 6.69
CA ILE A 202 19.96 1.50 5.58
C ILE A 202 20.63 1.13 4.25
N LEU A 203 19.89 0.53 3.33
CA LEU A 203 20.37 0.21 1.98
C LEU A 203 20.56 1.49 1.15
N ILE A 204 21.76 1.65 0.58
CA ILE A 204 22.15 2.83 -0.20
C ILE A 204 22.75 2.44 -1.56
N THR A 205 22.81 3.42 -2.47
CA THR A 205 23.53 3.29 -3.75
C THR A 205 24.58 4.38 -3.86
N GLY A 206 25.80 3.99 -4.24
CA GLY A 206 26.94 4.89 -4.37
C GLY A 206 27.58 5.24 -3.02
N LYS A 207 28.86 5.63 -3.07
CA LYS A 207 29.62 6.13 -1.91
C LYS A 207 29.48 7.64 -1.76
N PHE A 208 29.41 8.32 -2.90
CA PHE A 208 29.35 9.77 -3.01
C PHE A 208 28.16 10.20 -3.87
N TYR A 209 27.75 11.44 -3.71
CA TYR A 209 26.77 12.08 -4.58
C TYR A 209 27.17 13.50 -4.93
N GLY A 210 26.74 13.95 -6.10
CA GLY A 210 26.97 15.30 -6.63
C GLY A 210 25.65 15.93 -7.08
N LEU A 211 25.61 17.26 -7.17
CA LEU A 211 24.51 18.02 -7.76
C LEU A 211 24.97 18.66 -9.06
N VAL A 212 24.40 18.20 -10.18
CA VAL A 212 24.90 18.55 -11.52
C VAL A 212 23.77 18.86 -12.51
N LYS A 213 24.12 19.60 -13.57
CA LYS A 213 23.34 19.67 -14.81
C LYS A 213 24.03 18.84 -15.88
N ILE A 214 23.31 17.89 -16.46
CA ILE A 214 23.78 17.13 -17.62
C ILE A 214 23.63 18.01 -18.86
N ILE A 215 24.74 18.26 -19.56
CA ILE A 215 24.79 19.22 -20.68
C ILE A 215 24.65 18.52 -22.02
N LYS A 216 25.54 17.56 -22.30
CA LYS A 216 25.54 16.82 -23.57
C LYS A 216 26.30 15.50 -23.46
N PRO A 217 25.96 14.49 -24.26
CA PRO A 217 26.82 13.33 -24.45
C PRO A 217 28.15 13.75 -25.09
N ILE A 218 29.22 13.04 -24.75
CA ILE A 218 30.55 13.22 -25.32
C ILE A 218 31.16 11.87 -25.71
N GLN A 219 32.16 11.89 -26.59
CA GLN A 219 33.04 10.74 -26.78
C GLN A 219 34.27 10.91 -25.88
N PRO A 220 34.64 9.90 -25.07
CA PRO A 220 35.81 10.02 -24.21
C PRO A 220 37.10 10.03 -25.05
N ASN A 221 38.06 10.88 -24.69
CA ASN A 221 39.39 10.97 -25.33
C ASN A 221 40.37 9.87 -24.85
N PHE A 222 39.89 8.82 -24.18
CA PHE A 222 40.71 7.76 -23.60
C PHE A 222 40.31 6.39 -24.17
N LYS A 223 41.29 5.50 -24.39
CA LYS A 223 41.03 4.10 -24.81
C LYS A 223 40.28 3.39 -23.68
N SER A 224 38.97 3.24 -23.83
CA SER A 224 38.14 2.45 -22.91
C SER A 224 38.63 0.99 -22.85
N SER A 225 39.10 0.56 -21.68
CA SER A 225 39.49 -0.83 -21.39
C SER A 225 38.33 -1.73 -20.95
N TYR A 226 37.12 -1.18 -20.83
CA TYR A 226 35.96 -1.90 -20.31
C TYR A 226 35.44 -2.95 -21.30
N LYS A 227 35.24 -4.19 -20.83
CA LYS A 227 34.52 -5.23 -21.57
C LYS A 227 33.01 -5.03 -21.38
N ASN A 228 32.41 -4.11 -22.12
CA ASN A 228 30.94 -4.05 -22.19
C ASN A 228 30.42 -5.26 -22.99
N ILE A 229 29.77 -6.21 -22.33
CA ILE A 229 29.04 -7.30 -23.00
C ILE A 229 27.63 -6.77 -23.29
N LEU A 230 27.53 -5.86 -24.26
CA LEU A 230 26.26 -5.35 -24.76
C LEU A 230 25.99 -5.93 -26.16
N PRO A 231 24.76 -6.35 -26.48
CA PRO A 231 24.37 -6.73 -27.83
C PRO A 231 24.75 -5.67 -28.88
N PRO A 232 25.06 -6.03 -30.14
CA PRO A 232 25.56 -5.11 -31.16
C PRO A 232 24.69 -3.87 -31.43
N LYS A 233 23.36 -3.98 -31.25
CA LYS A 233 22.42 -2.85 -31.40
C LYS A 233 22.52 -1.80 -30.28
N GLN A 234 23.17 -2.12 -29.15
CA GLN A 234 23.35 -1.23 -28.00
C GLN A 234 24.70 -0.49 -28.00
N ASN A 235 25.60 -0.76 -28.96
CA ASN A 235 26.84 0.02 -29.13
C ASN A 235 26.61 1.46 -29.64
N GLN A 236 25.36 1.87 -29.85
CA GLN A 236 24.97 3.21 -30.28
C GLN A 236 24.73 4.19 -29.11
N TYR A 237 24.79 3.74 -27.85
CA TYR A 237 24.54 4.61 -26.70
C TYR A 237 25.82 5.32 -26.24
N HIS A 238 25.69 6.61 -25.92
CA HIS A 238 26.74 7.38 -25.26
C HIS A 238 26.65 7.16 -23.75
N ASP A 239 27.70 6.59 -23.17
CA ASP A 239 27.81 6.40 -21.71
C ASP A 239 28.45 7.60 -21.01
N TYR A 240 29.04 8.54 -21.75
CA TYR A 240 29.84 9.65 -21.20
C TYR A 240 29.17 10.99 -21.43
N PHE A 241 29.16 11.82 -20.40
CA PHE A 241 28.45 13.09 -20.41
C PHE A 241 29.33 14.20 -19.84
N LEU A 242 29.28 15.34 -20.50
CA LEU A 242 29.74 16.61 -19.92
C LEU A 242 28.66 17.13 -18.97
N VAL A 243 29.07 17.48 -17.76
CA VAL A 243 28.18 18.06 -16.74
C VAL A 243 28.75 19.35 -16.19
N LYS A 244 27.87 20.19 -15.65
CA LYS A 244 28.25 21.34 -14.82
C LYS A 244 27.78 21.12 -13.39
N HIS A 245 28.69 21.30 -12.43
CA HIS A 245 28.34 21.24 -11.03
C HIS A 245 27.58 22.50 -10.60
N TYR A 246 26.72 22.33 -9.60
CA TYR A 246 26.07 23.45 -8.93
C TYR A 246 27.11 24.33 -8.23
N ASN A 247 27.01 25.63 -8.43
CA ASN A 247 27.87 26.62 -7.83
C ASN A 247 27.13 27.29 -6.65
N PRO A 248 27.59 27.11 -5.41
CA PRO A 248 26.93 27.68 -4.25
C PRO A 248 27.00 29.21 -4.19
N ASN A 249 27.92 29.86 -4.92
CA ASN A 249 28.05 31.31 -4.93
C ASN A 249 27.07 31.99 -5.90
N SER A 250 26.87 31.42 -7.09
CA SER A 250 25.96 31.95 -8.10
C SER A 250 24.54 31.39 -8.00
N HIS A 251 24.35 30.34 -7.19
CA HIS A 251 23.12 29.54 -7.09
C HIS A 251 22.66 28.92 -8.42
N ASN A 252 23.59 28.67 -9.34
CA ASN A 252 23.33 28.15 -10.69
C ASN A 252 24.26 26.97 -11.06
N PHE A 253 23.97 26.30 -12.17
CA PHE A 253 24.82 25.26 -12.74
C PHE A 253 25.90 25.83 -13.68
N ASP A 254 26.70 26.73 -13.16
CA ASP A 254 27.84 27.37 -13.84
C ASP A 254 29.18 27.08 -13.14
N GLY A 255 29.20 26.08 -12.25
CA GLY A 255 30.41 25.62 -11.58
C GLY A 255 31.34 24.83 -12.51
N ILE A 256 32.25 24.08 -11.90
CA ILE A 256 33.26 23.28 -12.60
C ILE A 256 32.58 22.34 -13.60
N GLU A 257 33.10 22.32 -14.82
CA GLU A 257 32.76 21.33 -15.84
C GLU A 257 33.48 20.02 -15.53
N ASP A 258 32.74 18.92 -15.56
CA ASP A 258 33.29 17.59 -15.29
C ASP A 258 32.77 16.58 -16.32
N THR A 259 33.53 15.51 -16.53
CA THR A 259 33.12 14.36 -17.33
C THR A 259 32.70 13.24 -16.39
N ILE A 260 31.49 12.73 -16.57
CA ILE A 260 30.99 11.58 -15.82
C ILE A 260 30.57 10.46 -16.77
N ARG A 261 30.45 9.25 -16.22
CA ARG A 261 29.85 8.11 -16.90
C ARG A 261 28.46 7.83 -16.34
N ILE A 262 27.45 7.73 -17.20
CA ILE A 262 26.12 7.20 -16.89
C ILE A 262 25.96 5.91 -17.72
N PRO A 263 26.21 4.72 -17.14
CA PRO A 263 26.24 3.48 -17.91
C PRO A 263 24.88 3.09 -18.49
N GLN A 264 24.85 2.66 -19.76
CA GLN A 264 23.71 1.93 -20.30
C GLN A 264 23.59 0.55 -19.62
N GLN A 265 22.45 0.32 -18.97
CA GLN A 265 22.16 -0.96 -18.32
C GLN A 265 21.80 -2.04 -19.34
N ALA A 266 22.09 -3.30 -18.97
CA ALA A 266 21.75 -4.45 -19.79
C ALA A 266 20.23 -4.62 -19.96
N ILE A 267 19.81 -5.23 -21.08
CA ILE A 267 18.41 -5.66 -21.26
C ILE A 267 18.17 -6.92 -20.42
N ASP A 268 17.12 -6.87 -19.61
CA ASP A 268 16.78 -7.96 -18.70
C ASP A 268 15.66 -8.86 -19.26
N THR A 269 15.06 -9.72 -18.41
CA THR A 269 13.98 -10.64 -18.83
C THR A 269 12.71 -9.93 -19.32
N ARG A 270 12.51 -8.66 -19.00
CA ARG A 270 11.41 -7.81 -19.48
C ARG A 270 11.64 -7.28 -20.89
N ASN A 271 12.80 -7.59 -21.50
CA ASN A 271 13.17 -7.19 -22.85
C ASN A 271 13.36 -5.67 -23.04
N PHE A 272 13.62 -4.93 -21.96
CA PHE A 272 14.14 -3.56 -21.98
C PHE A 272 15.15 -3.36 -20.84
N ALA A 273 15.83 -2.22 -20.83
CA ALA A 273 16.77 -1.88 -19.77
C ALA A 273 16.05 -1.14 -18.62
N PRO A 274 16.32 -1.45 -17.35
CA PRO A 274 15.69 -0.80 -16.20
C PRO A 274 16.01 0.70 -16.13
N SER A 275 17.12 1.13 -16.73
CA SER A 275 17.40 2.52 -17.03
C SER A 275 18.19 2.68 -18.34
N THR A 276 18.15 3.88 -18.92
CA THR A 276 18.95 4.25 -20.09
C THR A 276 19.44 5.68 -19.95
N PRO A 277 20.67 6.00 -20.41
CA PRO A 277 21.13 7.39 -20.54
C PRO A 277 20.62 8.07 -21.82
N GLN A 278 19.90 7.38 -22.69
CA GLN A 278 19.43 7.92 -23.97
C GLN A 278 18.64 9.24 -23.79
N GLN A 279 19.12 10.33 -24.38
CA GLN A 279 18.50 11.66 -24.31
C GLN A 279 18.29 12.20 -22.87
N ILE A 280 19.06 11.71 -21.89
CA ILE A 280 18.92 12.16 -20.49
C ILE A 280 19.19 13.67 -20.33
N GLU A 281 20.05 14.25 -21.17
CA GLU A 281 20.34 15.69 -21.22
C GLU A 281 19.12 16.53 -21.63
N LYS A 282 18.15 15.90 -22.33
CA LYS A 282 16.89 16.52 -22.78
C LYS A 282 15.71 16.19 -21.85
N SER A 283 15.95 15.43 -20.78
CA SER A 283 14.89 14.96 -19.88
C SER A 283 14.18 16.14 -19.19
N PRO A 284 12.85 16.28 -19.30
CA PRO A 284 12.11 17.40 -18.70
C PRO A 284 12.27 17.48 -17.17
N ALA A 285 12.25 16.33 -16.49
CA ALA A 285 12.48 16.24 -15.05
C ALA A 285 13.89 16.72 -14.63
N GLY A 286 14.85 16.63 -15.54
CA GLY A 286 16.23 17.10 -15.35
C GLY A 286 16.45 18.59 -15.61
N LYS A 287 15.39 19.36 -15.88
CA LYS A 287 15.50 20.78 -16.22
C LYS A 287 16.24 21.57 -15.14
N ASN A 288 15.97 21.29 -13.88
CA ASN A 288 16.57 21.98 -12.73
C ASN A 288 17.78 21.22 -12.15
N GLY A 289 18.36 20.27 -12.91
CA GLY A 289 19.50 19.48 -12.49
C GLY A 289 19.14 18.14 -11.84
N TRP A 290 20.18 17.39 -11.53
CA TRP A 290 20.15 16.03 -11.04
C TRP A 290 21.08 15.87 -9.84
N TYR A 291 20.62 15.19 -8.82
CA TYR A 291 21.53 14.47 -7.94
C TYR A 291 22.01 13.22 -8.67
N ILE A 292 23.32 13.00 -8.68
CA ILE A 292 23.96 11.79 -9.18
C ILE A 292 24.66 11.09 -8.03
N TYR A 293 24.48 9.78 -7.89
CA TYR A 293 25.09 8.96 -6.83
C TYR A 293 25.99 7.93 -7.47
N GLY A 294 27.18 7.73 -6.93
CA GLY A 294 28.19 6.85 -7.52
C GLY A 294 29.52 6.90 -6.81
N ALA A 295 30.58 6.57 -7.54
CA ALA A 295 31.96 6.69 -7.09
C ALA A 295 32.90 6.75 -8.29
N ASN A 296 34.15 7.14 -8.03
CA ASN A 296 35.21 7.01 -9.03
C ASN A 296 35.49 5.54 -9.31
N ASP A 297 35.58 5.20 -10.59
CA ASP A 297 35.99 3.88 -11.04
C ASP A 297 37.52 3.72 -11.03
N VAL A 298 37.98 2.57 -11.53
CA VAL A 298 39.42 2.25 -11.66
C VAL A 298 40.22 3.26 -12.49
N ASN A 299 39.57 3.99 -13.42
CA ASN A 299 40.19 5.02 -14.26
C ASN A 299 40.01 6.43 -13.67
N ASN A 300 39.59 6.53 -12.41
CA ASN A 300 39.31 7.78 -11.71
C ASN A 300 38.19 8.63 -12.34
N LEU A 301 37.27 7.99 -13.06
CA LEU A 301 36.09 8.62 -13.63
C LEU A 301 34.88 8.42 -12.72
N PHE A 302 34.15 9.48 -12.41
CA PHE A 302 32.92 9.36 -11.62
C PHE A 302 31.86 8.61 -12.42
N THR A 303 31.56 7.38 -12.00
CA THR A 303 30.55 6.53 -12.64
C THR A 303 29.28 6.52 -11.79
N VAL A 304 28.18 6.91 -12.42
CA VAL A 304 26.86 7.05 -11.81
C VAL A 304 26.20 5.69 -11.66
N GLN A 305 25.68 5.43 -10.47
CA GLN A 305 24.94 4.21 -10.09
C GLN A 305 23.47 4.51 -9.76
N ALA A 306 23.13 5.75 -9.40
CA ALA A 306 21.75 6.21 -9.26
C ALA A 306 21.59 7.69 -9.61
N ILE A 307 20.39 8.09 -10.03
CA ILE A 307 20.03 9.48 -10.33
C ILE A 307 18.74 9.88 -9.62
N ALA A 308 18.60 11.17 -9.30
CA ALA A 308 17.37 11.73 -8.74
C ALA A 308 17.14 13.18 -9.21
N PRO A 309 15.94 13.58 -9.65
CA PRO A 309 15.69 14.95 -10.07
C PRO A 309 15.83 15.93 -8.90
N TYR A 310 16.62 16.99 -9.04
CA TYR A 310 16.85 17.97 -7.96
C TYR A 310 15.54 18.59 -7.46
N SER A 311 14.69 19.02 -8.40
CA SER A 311 13.44 19.72 -8.08
C SER A 311 12.36 18.85 -7.42
N LEU A 312 12.50 17.52 -7.43
CA LEU A 312 11.52 16.64 -6.81
C LEU A 312 11.51 16.78 -5.29
N PHE A 313 12.65 17.08 -4.67
CA PHE A 313 12.82 17.08 -3.21
C PHE A 313 12.73 18.47 -2.59
N GLN A 314 12.58 19.52 -3.40
CA GLN A 314 12.45 20.88 -2.89
C GLN A 314 11.17 21.01 -2.06
N ILE A 315 11.23 21.80 -0.98
CA ILE A 315 10.06 22.07 -0.14
C ILE A 315 8.98 22.84 -0.90
N GLN A 316 9.39 23.76 -1.78
CA GLN A 316 8.46 24.54 -2.59
C GLN A 316 7.78 23.64 -3.64
N PRO A 317 6.45 23.48 -3.60
CA PRO A 317 5.72 22.67 -4.55
C PRO A 317 5.54 23.38 -5.90
N ASN A 318 5.22 22.62 -6.95
CA ASN A 318 4.76 23.16 -8.23
C ASN A 318 3.32 23.67 -8.17
N GLN A 319 2.50 23.09 -7.28
CA GLN A 319 1.08 23.42 -7.12
C GLN A 319 0.67 23.35 -5.65
N THR A 320 -0.22 24.24 -5.24
CA THR A 320 -0.84 24.23 -3.91
C THR A 320 -2.35 24.02 -4.06
N ILE A 321 -2.91 23.12 -3.26
CA ILE A 321 -4.34 22.84 -3.19
C ILE A 321 -4.79 23.06 -1.75
N ILE A 322 -5.76 23.96 -1.56
CA ILE A 322 -6.31 24.32 -0.26
C ILE A 322 -7.79 23.92 -0.23
N GLY A 323 -8.22 23.37 0.89
CA GLY A 323 -9.60 22.96 1.13
C GLY A 323 -9.81 21.46 1.01
N GLU A 324 -10.61 20.90 1.92
CA GLU A 324 -10.82 19.46 2.05
C GLU A 324 -11.33 18.79 0.76
N GLU A 325 -12.40 19.33 0.14
CA GLU A 325 -13.01 18.70 -1.05
C GLU A 325 -12.06 18.66 -2.25
N LEU A 326 -11.34 19.76 -2.52
CA LEU A 326 -10.36 19.83 -3.62
C LEU A 326 -9.18 18.87 -3.38
N SER A 327 -8.73 18.80 -2.12
CA SER A 327 -7.65 17.93 -1.69
C SER A 327 -8.02 16.44 -1.84
N LEU A 328 -9.24 16.06 -1.44
CA LEU A 328 -9.76 14.70 -1.61
C LEU A 328 -9.90 14.31 -3.09
N ASN A 329 -10.42 15.21 -3.92
CA ASN A 329 -10.50 14.99 -5.37
C ASN A 329 -9.10 14.81 -5.99
N TYR A 330 -8.09 15.53 -5.49
CA TYR A 330 -6.73 15.34 -5.97
C TYR A 330 -6.21 13.95 -5.66
N ILE A 331 -6.26 13.52 -4.40
CA ILE A 331 -5.77 12.20 -3.95
C ILE A 331 -6.41 11.07 -4.78
N GLN A 332 -7.74 11.09 -4.92
CA GLN A 332 -8.50 10.00 -5.52
C GLN A 332 -8.50 10.00 -7.05
N LYS A 333 -8.34 11.16 -7.69
CA LYS A 333 -8.50 11.29 -9.14
C LYS A 333 -7.32 11.96 -9.81
N LEU A 334 -7.07 13.24 -9.48
CA LEU A 334 -6.14 14.07 -10.25
C LEU A 334 -4.69 13.60 -10.15
N ASN A 335 -4.31 13.00 -9.02
CA ASN A 335 -2.97 12.50 -8.76
C ASN A 335 -2.48 11.53 -9.86
N TRP A 336 -3.38 10.70 -10.39
CA TRP A 336 -3.06 9.68 -11.40
C TRP A 336 -3.63 10.01 -12.79
N GLN A 337 -4.23 11.19 -12.95
CA GLN A 337 -4.79 11.62 -14.23
C GLN A 337 -3.69 11.84 -15.27
N ASN A 338 -3.98 11.53 -16.54
CA ASN A 338 -3.09 11.77 -17.68
C ASN A 338 -1.69 11.14 -17.53
N THR A 339 -1.57 10.05 -16.76
CA THR A 339 -0.29 9.39 -16.45
C THR A 339 0.55 9.13 -17.71
N GLN A 340 -0.05 8.59 -18.78
CA GLN A 340 0.64 8.36 -20.05
C GLN A 340 1.13 9.65 -20.72
N ALA A 341 0.29 10.69 -20.77
CA ALA A 341 0.64 11.98 -21.39
C ALA A 341 1.72 12.75 -20.61
N ASN A 342 1.90 12.42 -19.34
CA ASN A 342 2.89 13.02 -18.45
C ASN A 342 4.22 12.27 -18.40
N LYS A 343 4.45 11.30 -19.29
CA LYS A 343 5.72 10.57 -19.39
C LYS A 343 6.94 11.52 -19.50
N GLY A 344 8.01 11.21 -18.76
CA GLY A 344 9.23 12.00 -18.68
C GLY A 344 9.13 13.24 -17.77
N LYS A 345 7.94 13.51 -17.20
CA LYS A 345 7.69 14.67 -16.34
C LYS A 345 7.53 14.26 -14.88
N LEU A 346 7.74 15.23 -14.00
CA LEU A 346 7.43 15.16 -12.57
C LEU A 346 6.43 16.26 -12.20
N ASN A 347 5.79 16.11 -11.03
CA ASN A 347 4.97 17.15 -10.43
C ASN A 347 5.06 17.06 -8.91
N THR A 348 5.04 18.19 -8.22
CA THR A 348 4.97 18.24 -6.74
C THR A 348 3.80 19.09 -6.30
N VAL A 349 2.99 18.57 -5.37
CA VAL A 349 1.75 19.24 -4.94
C VAL A 349 1.70 19.31 -3.42
N PHE A 350 1.49 20.50 -2.89
CA PHE A 350 1.18 20.70 -1.48
C PHE A 350 -0.32 20.72 -1.27
N ILE A 351 -0.79 19.94 -0.31
CA ILE A 351 -2.19 19.80 0.08
C ILE A 351 -2.37 20.28 1.51
N ASN A 352 -3.35 21.17 1.71
CA ASN A 352 -3.75 21.65 3.02
C ASN A 352 -5.29 21.61 3.16
N PRO A 353 -5.86 20.77 4.04
CA PRO A 353 -7.32 20.62 4.15
C PRO A 353 -7.99 21.87 4.74
N VAL A 354 -7.28 22.63 5.56
CA VAL A 354 -7.75 23.86 6.21
C VAL A 354 -6.75 24.96 5.89
N GLU A 355 -7.19 26.18 5.64
CA GLU A 355 -6.30 27.31 5.42
C GLU A 355 -5.50 27.60 6.70
N SER A 356 -4.33 26.96 6.82
CA SER A 356 -3.44 27.02 7.98
C SER A 356 -2.06 27.47 7.53
N THR A 357 -1.36 28.20 8.38
CA THR A 357 0.00 28.69 8.13
C THR A 357 1.07 27.61 8.31
N SER A 358 0.68 26.33 8.48
CA SER A 358 1.60 25.24 8.73
C SER A 358 2.45 24.98 7.49
N THR A 359 3.76 25.20 7.62
CA THR A 359 4.76 24.96 6.59
C THR A 359 5.73 23.87 7.01
N TRP A 360 6.56 23.44 6.06
CA TRP A 360 7.67 22.52 6.32
C TRP A 360 8.90 23.29 6.83
N GLN A 361 9.49 22.81 7.91
CA GLN A 361 10.64 23.36 8.60
C GLN A 361 11.71 22.27 8.79
N LYS A 362 12.97 22.68 8.99
CA LYS A 362 14.08 21.76 9.27
C LYS A 362 13.76 20.87 10.47
N GLY A 363 13.96 19.56 10.31
CA GLY A 363 13.67 18.55 11.34
C GLY A 363 12.21 18.07 11.36
N ASP A 364 11.31 18.65 10.56
CA ASP A 364 9.97 18.10 10.40
C ASP A 364 10.03 16.68 9.87
N LYS A 365 9.23 15.80 10.45
CA LYS A 365 9.09 14.40 10.05
C LYS A 365 7.75 14.16 9.38
N ALA A 366 7.73 13.18 8.49
CA ALA A 366 6.53 12.75 7.79
C ALA A 366 6.48 11.22 7.66
N ILE A 367 5.26 10.69 7.67
CA ILE A 367 5.00 9.33 7.16
C ILE A 367 4.94 9.42 5.64
N LEU A 368 5.59 8.48 4.96
CA LEU A 368 5.46 8.31 3.51
C LEU A 368 4.46 7.20 3.21
N LEU A 369 3.52 7.49 2.29
CA LEU A 369 2.77 6.49 1.55
C LEU A 369 3.35 6.42 0.14
N HIS A 370 3.92 5.29 -0.22
CA HIS A 370 4.45 5.04 -1.56
C HIS A 370 3.44 4.23 -2.37
N SER A 371 3.20 4.61 -3.61
CA SER A 371 2.59 3.74 -4.59
C SER A 371 3.15 3.94 -5.99
N PHE A 372 3.32 2.84 -6.72
CA PHE A 372 3.64 2.91 -8.15
C PHE A 372 2.60 2.17 -9.01
N GLY A 373 2.56 2.54 -10.29
CA GLY A 373 1.72 1.91 -11.30
C GLY A 373 2.45 0.91 -12.20
N GLY A 374 1.81 0.60 -13.32
CA GLY A 374 2.26 -0.43 -14.25
C GLY A 374 3.12 0.07 -15.40
N ILE A 375 3.68 -0.89 -16.14
CA ILE A 375 4.44 -0.68 -17.38
C ILE A 375 3.57 -1.10 -18.56
N GLY A 376 3.20 -0.16 -19.42
CA GLY A 376 2.46 -0.41 -20.66
C GLY A 376 3.32 -0.26 -21.91
N GLY A 377 2.70 -0.25 -23.08
CA GLY A 377 3.34 0.02 -24.37
C GLY A 377 3.64 -1.26 -25.15
N LYS A 378 4.60 -1.20 -26.09
CA LYS A 378 5.00 -2.38 -26.87
C LYS A 378 5.66 -3.47 -26.01
N LYS A 379 6.21 -3.07 -24.87
CA LYS A 379 6.81 -3.95 -23.87
C LYS A 379 6.03 -3.91 -22.56
N ALA A 380 4.69 -3.88 -22.66
CA ALA A 380 3.81 -3.92 -21.50
C ALA A 380 4.08 -5.17 -20.66
N GLU A 381 3.98 -5.02 -19.34
CA GLU A 381 3.98 -6.16 -18.45
C GLU A 381 2.62 -6.89 -18.53
N PRO A 382 2.61 -8.23 -18.35
CA PRO A 382 1.35 -8.96 -18.28
C PRO A 382 0.54 -8.51 -17.06
N LEU A 383 -0.78 -8.49 -17.21
CA LEU A 383 -1.68 -8.21 -16.09
C LEU A 383 -1.70 -9.43 -15.16
N GLY A 384 -1.34 -9.22 -13.89
CA GLY A 384 -1.45 -10.26 -12.86
C GLY A 384 -2.89 -10.55 -12.43
N VAL A 385 -3.79 -9.59 -12.62
CA VAL A 385 -5.23 -9.69 -12.37
C VAL A 385 -5.96 -9.09 -13.57
N VAL A 386 -7.04 -9.73 -14.00
CA VAL A 386 -7.84 -9.31 -15.17
C VAL A 386 -8.22 -7.84 -15.06
N GLU A 387 -7.90 -7.07 -16.12
CA GLU A 387 -8.25 -5.65 -16.27
C GLU A 387 -7.86 -4.78 -15.04
N THR A 388 -6.72 -5.09 -14.43
CA THR A 388 -6.25 -4.45 -13.20
C THR A 388 -4.75 -4.17 -13.25
N ILE A 389 -4.36 -2.93 -13.01
CA ILE A 389 -2.96 -2.53 -12.79
C ILE A 389 -2.70 -2.51 -11.28
N THR A 390 -2.18 -3.60 -10.74
CA THR A 390 -2.01 -3.78 -9.28
C THR A 390 -1.09 -2.72 -8.67
N GLY A 391 0.08 -2.51 -9.27
CA GLY A 391 1.10 -1.63 -8.71
C GLY A 391 1.77 -2.22 -7.45
N HIS A 392 2.32 -1.34 -6.62
CA HIS A 392 2.92 -1.68 -5.33
C HIS A 392 2.58 -0.60 -4.29
N PHE A 393 2.66 -0.97 -3.01
CA PHE A 393 2.49 -0.08 -1.87
C PHE A 393 3.54 -0.37 -0.81
N ALA A 394 4.10 0.69 -0.24
CA ALA A 394 4.94 0.61 0.94
C ALA A 394 4.73 1.83 1.82
N PHE A 395 5.00 1.67 3.11
CA PHE A 395 5.23 2.81 3.99
C PHE A 395 6.68 3.26 3.90
N GLY A 396 6.92 4.48 4.35
CA GLY A 396 8.25 5.03 4.52
C GLY A 396 8.25 6.15 5.55
N THR A 397 9.37 6.84 5.62
CA THR A 397 9.53 8.05 6.42
C THR A 397 10.23 9.12 5.60
N ALA A 398 9.96 10.38 5.94
CA ALA A 398 10.73 11.49 5.43
C ALA A 398 11.07 12.48 6.53
N GLU A 399 12.18 13.19 6.34
CA GLU A 399 12.64 14.26 7.20
C GLU A 399 13.04 15.47 6.36
N VAL A 400 12.73 16.68 6.81
CA VAL A 400 13.18 17.91 6.17
C VAL A 400 14.60 18.22 6.63
N ILE A 401 15.55 18.11 5.72
CA ILE A 401 16.97 18.36 5.97
C ILE A 401 17.46 19.57 5.18
N GLU A 402 18.63 20.07 5.54
CA GLU A 402 19.34 21.09 4.76
C GLU A 402 20.25 20.42 3.71
N ASP A 403 20.15 20.84 2.45
CA ASP A 403 20.97 20.30 1.38
C ASP A 403 22.44 20.75 1.51
N LYS A 404 23.37 19.80 1.32
CA LYS A 404 24.80 20.05 1.50
C LYS A 404 25.39 20.97 0.41
N PHE A 405 24.79 21.03 -0.78
CA PHE A 405 25.24 21.87 -1.89
C PHE A 405 24.55 23.23 -1.90
N THR A 406 23.22 23.25 -1.76
CA THR A 406 22.43 24.49 -1.97
C THR A 406 22.12 25.23 -0.68
N LYS A 407 22.26 24.58 0.48
CA LYS A 407 21.83 25.09 1.81
C LYS A 407 20.32 25.34 1.92
N GLN A 408 19.54 24.93 0.91
CA GLN A 408 18.09 24.99 0.94
C GLN A 408 17.52 23.75 1.63
N LEU A 409 16.31 23.87 2.18
CA LEU A 409 15.60 22.73 2.75
C LEU A 409 15.13 21.78 1.65
N ARG A 410 15.19 20.48 1.93
CA ARG A 410 14.66 19.42 1.07
C ARG A 410 14.17 18.22 1.88
N PHE A 411 13.38 17.36 1.25
CA PHE A 411 12.99 16.08 1.82
C PHE A 411 14.12 15.04 1.67
N ASP A 412 14.52 14.43 2.78
CA ASP A 412 15.23 13.14 2.83
C ASP A 412 14.19 12.04 2.99
N ILE A 413 14.14 11.08 2.06
CA ILE A 413 13.08 10.08 1.99
C ILE A 413 13.67 8.67 2.12
N LYS A 414 13.07 7.88 3.01
CA LYS A 414 13.41 6.48 3.26
C LYS A 414 12.19 5.60 3.05
N TYR A 415 12.34 4.57 2.24
CA TYR A 415 11.30 3.56 2.02
C TYR A 415 11.50 2.40 2.99
N HIS A 416 10.42 1.95 3.63
CA HIS A 416 10.40 0.74 4.45
C HIS A 416 9.76 -0.38 3.62
N GLN A 417 10.57 -1.06 2.82
CA GLN A 417 10.12 -2.00 1.80
C GLN A 417 9.86 -3.39 2.39
N ILE A 418 8.59 -3.68 2.64
CA ILE A 418 8.07 -5.04 2.81
C ILE A 418 7.76 -5.56 1.40
N TYR A 419 8.80 -5.97 0.68
CA TYR A 419 8.75 -6.21 -0.77
C TYR A 419 9.02 -7.67 -1.10
N ALA A 420 8.11 -8.33 -1.83
CA ALA A 420 8.28 -9.73 -2.28
C ALA A 420 9.67 -10.02 -2.85
N HIS A 421 10.18 -11.21 -2.57
CA HIS A 421 11.37 -11.71 -3.27
C HIS A 421 11.11 -11.64 -4.78
N ASN A 422 12.06 -11.10 -5.53
CA ASN A 422 11.86 -10.65 -6.90
C ASN A 422 13.10 -10.97 -7.76
N PRO A 423 12.97 -10.96 -9.10
CA PRO A 423 14.09 -11.27 -9.98
C PRO A 423 15.12 -10.13 -10.07
N ASP A 424 14.77 -8.91 -9.66
CA ASP A 424 15.63 -7.72 -9.72
C ASP A 424 16.64 -7.66 -8.56
N GLY A 425 16.46 -8.47 -7.51
CA GLY A 425 17.31 -8.47 -6.32
C GLY A 425 17.03 -7.34 -5.35
N ILE A 426 15.83 -6.73 -5.39
CA ILE A 426 15.44 -5.72 -4.40
C ILE A 426 15.20 -6.43 -3.06
N ILE A 427 16.00 -6.08 -2.06
CA ILE A 427 15.98 -6.70 -0.73
C ILE A 427 14.85 -6.09 0.11
N PRO A 428 14.08 -6.87 0.89
CA PRO A 428 13.20 -6.29 1.92
C PRO A 428 14.04 -5.55 2.96
N GLY A 429 13.86 -4.24 3.09
CA GLY A 429 14.78 -3.40 3.84
C GLY A 429 14.33 -1.95 4.00
N THR A 430 15.10 -1.18 4.76
CA THR A 430 15.00 0.28 4.71
C THR A 430 15.92 0.80 3.61
N HIS A 431 15.39 1.50 2.62
CA HIS A 431 16.15 2.03 1.49
C HIS A 431 16.13 3.55 1.48
N THR A 432 17.25 4.17 1.11
CA THR A 432 17.22 5.56 0.64
C THR A 432 16.44 5.69 -0.66
N TRP A 433 15.95 6.90 -0.96
CA TRP A 433 15.28 7.15 -2.24
C TRP A 433 16.14 6.78 -3.45
N ALA A 434 17.43 7.16 -3.42
CA ALA A 434 18.36 6.85 -4.49
C ALA A 434 18.52 5.34 -4.73
N ASN A 435 18.47 4.52 -3.68
CA ASN A 435 18.61 3.07 -3.83
C ASN A 435 17.35 2.38 -4.37
N TYR A 436 16.16 2.75 -3.86
CA TYR A 436 14.92 2.10 -4.29
C TYR A 436 14.36 2.65 -5.60
N MET A 437 14.40 3.97 -5.79
CA MET A 437 13.85 4.64 -6.96
C MET A 437 14.92 4.93 -8.01
N GLY A 438 16.01 5.59 -7.60
CA GLY A 438 16.99 6.17 -8.51
C GLY A 438 18.03 5.20 -9.07
N ASN A 439 18.15 3.99 -8.53
CA ASN A 439 19.18 3.04 -8.88
C ASN A 439 19.06 2.64 -10.36
N LEU A 440 20.15 2.77 -11.11
CA LEU A 440 20.15 2.51 -12.54
C LEU A 440 19.89 1.02 -12.84
N GLN A 441 20.40 0.11 -12.01
CA GLN A 441 20.29 -1.34 -12.20
C GLN A 441 18.90 -1.89 -11.89
N HIS A 442 18.25 -1.43 -10.83
CA HIS A 442 17.01 -2.06 -10.35
C HIS A 442 15.97 -1.07 -9.80
N GLY A 443 16.21 0.23 -9.92
CA GLY A 443 15.30 1.27 -9.46
C GLY A 443 14.09 1.47 -10.39
N TRP A 444 12.99 1.97 -9.82
CA TRP A 444 11.72 2.11 -10.55
C TRP A 444 11.52 3.44 -11.28
N LEU A 445 12.41 4.43 -11.08
CA LEU A 445 12.23 5.81 -11.58
C LEU A 445 11.99 5.88 -13.10
N SER A 446 12.76 5.11 -13.87
CA SER A 446 12.74 5.14 -15.34
C SER A 446 11.65 4.27 -15.97
N THR A 447 11.04 3.39 -15.20
CA THR A 447 10.17 2.33 -15.74
C THR A 447 8.73 2.42 -15.25
N ARG A 448 8.47 3.02 -14.10
CA ARG A 448 7.11 3.10 -13.52
C ARG A 448 6.69 4.55 -13.22
N PRO A 449 5.38 4.85 -13.26
CA PRO A 449 4.88 6.06 -12.62
C PRO A 449 4.74 5.84 -11.11
N VAL A 450 5.14 6.83 -10.32
CA VAL A 450 5.16 6.76 -8.86
C VAL A 450 4.46 7.97 -8.26
N SER A 451 3.71 7.75 -7.17
CA SER A 451 3.23 8.77 -6.25
C SER A 451 3.74 8.47 -4.85
N ASP A 452 4.46 9.42 -4.29
CA ASP A 452 4.85 9.43 -2.89
C ASP A 452 4.05 10.53 -2.18
N ILE A 453 3.28 10.20 -1.14
CA ILE A 453 2.57 11.17 -0.30
C ILE A 453 3.31 11.27 1.04
N LEU A 454 3.89 12.43 1.32
CA LEU A 454 4.50 12.76 2.60
C LEU A 454 3.45 13.42 3.48
N ILE A 455 3.12 12.80 4.62
CA ILE A 455 2.08 13.25 5.54
C ILE A 455 2.71 13.80 6.81
N LYS A 456 2.53 15.10 7.06
CA LYS A 456 2.87 15.73 8.35
C LYS A 456 1.61 15.86 9.19
N TYR A 457 1.62 15.19 10.33
CA TYR A 457 0.53 15.19 11.29
C TYR A 457 1.12 15.07 12.70
N GLU A 458 1.15 16.20 13.41
CA GLU A 458 1.83 16.34 14.71
C GLU A 458 1.45 15.28 15.74
N PRO A 459 0.19 14.81 15.84
CA PRO A 459 -0.16 13.74 16.78
C PRO A 459 0.64 12.45 16.58
N VAL A 460 1.23 12.24 15.40
CA VAL A 460 2.07 11.08 15.08
C VAL A 460 3.55 11.46 15.01
N THR A 461 3.87 12.61 14.42
CA THR A 461 5.26 12.99 14.08
C THR A 461 6.03 13.68 15.19
N GLN A 462 5.37 14.02 16.30
CA GLN A 462 6.00 14.58 17.49
C GLN A 462 5.88 13.64 18.70
N ASP A 463 6.91 13.60 19.53
CA ASP A 463 6.96 12.78 20.74
C ASP A 463 6.09 13.39 21.86
N TYR A 464 5.64 12.55 22.78
CA TYR A 464 4.90 12.91 23.98
C TYR A 464 5.77 12.71 25.22
N ASP A 465 5.65 13.59 26.20
CA ASP A 465 6.37 13.51 27.48
C ASP A 465 5.39 13.61 28.65
N PHE A 466 5.20 12.50 29.37
CA PHE A 466 4.27 12.38 30.51
C PHE A 466 5.05 12.40 31.83
N ASP A 467 5.69 13.53 32.14
CA ASP A 467 6.59 13.73 33.29
C ASP A 467 7.82 12.79 33.28
N GLY A 468 8.55 12.78 32.18
CA GLY A 468 9.76 11.98 31.97
C GLY A 468 9.51 10.64 31.29
N VAL A 469 8.25 10.19 31.20
CA VAL A 469 7.87 9.01 30.41
C VAL A 469 7.59 9.41 28.98
N LYS A 470 8.51 9.07 28.07
CA LYS A 470 8.40 9.40 26.65
C LYS A 470 7.61 8.35 25.87
N LEU A 471 6.76 8.82 24.97
CA LEU A 471 6.04 7.99 23.99
C LEU A 471 6.24 8.59 22.60
N SER A 472 6.76 7.79 21.65
CA SER A 472 6.98 8.22 20.28
C SER A 472 6.20 7.33 19.30
N PRO A 473 5.04 7.78 18.80
CA PRO A 473 4.27 7.03 17.80
C PRO A 473 5.06 6.79 16.52
N PHE A 474 5.85 7.78 16.09
CA PHE A 474 6.70 7.70 14.91
C PHE A 474 7.77 6.60 15.04
N ASN A 475 8.51 6.58 16.15
CA ASN A 475 9.53 5.54 16.36
C ASN A 475 8.89 4.15 16.50
N GLN A 476 7.74 4.03 17.19
CA GLN A 476 7.01 2.76 17.28
C GLN A 476 6.59 2.25 15.89
N PHE A 477 6.11 3.16 15.03
CA PHE A 477 5.75 2.81 13.66
C PHE A 477 6.96 2.30 12.86
N GLN A 478 8.09 2.99 12.93
CA GLN A 478 9.33 2.54 12.28
C GLN A 478 9.78 1.17 12.79
N GLN A 479 9.72 0.94 14.11
CA GLN A 479 10.09 -0.34 14.71
C GLN A 479 9.21 -1.48 14.19
N GLN A 480 7.88 -1.30 14.14
CA GLN A 480 6.98 -2.34 13.63
C GLN A 480 7.18 -2.62 12.14
N LEU A 481 7.49 -1.59 11.34
CA LEU A 481 7.88 -1.77 9.94
C LEU A 481 9.19 -2.56 9.82
N GLN A 482 10.21 -2.25 10.63
CA GLN A 482 11.48 -2.99 10.64
C GLN A 482 11.31 -4.45 11.05
N ILE A 483 10.43 -4.72 12.01
CA ILE A 483 10.10 -6.12 12.36
C ILE A 483 9.46 -6.82 11.16
N ALA A 484 8.46 -6.21 10.53
CA ALA A 484 7.81 -6.79 9.35
C ALA A 484 8.82 -7.03 8.22
N ILE A 485 9.70 -6.05 7.95
CA ILE A 485 10.81 -6.16 6.98
C ILE A 485 11.71 -7.36 7.28
N ALA A 486 12.21 -7.49 8.51
CA ALA A 486 13.13 -8.55 8.89
C ALA A 486 12.49 -9.94 8.71
N ARG A 487 11.23 -10.09 9.14
CA ARG A 487 10.45 -11.32 8.95
C ARG A 487 10.24 -11.64 7.47
N TYR A 488 9.94 -10.62 6.68
CA TYR A 488 9.69 -10.75 5.26
C TYR A 488 10.95 -11.14 4.48
N ARG A 489 12.12 -10.63 4.87
CA ARG A 489 13.45 -10.95 4.31
C ARG A 489 13.79 -12.44 4.39
N VAL A 490 13.31 -13.14 5.40
CA VAL A 490 13.59 -14.56 5.62
C VAL A 490 12.36 -15.46 5.41
N GLY A 491 11.23 -14.89 4.95
CA GLY A 491 9.97 -15.61 4.77
C GLY A 491 9.41 -16.21 6.07
N ASP A 492 9.62 -15.58 7.23
CA ASP A 492 9.34 -16.17 8.55
C ASP A 492 10.07 -17.51 8.80
N GLY A 493 11.25 -17.71 8.19
CA GLY A 493 12.05 -18.93 8.32
C GLY A 493 11.81 -19.96 7.21
N THR A 494 10.84 -19.76 6.33
CA THR A 494 10.65 -20.62 5.13
C THR A 494 11.67 -20.33 4.04
N GLY A 495 12.47 -19.27 4.19
CA GLY A 495 13.48 -18.86 3.22
C GLY A 495 12.97 -18.00 2.08
N GLY A 496 11.68 -17.67 2.02
CA GLY A 496 11.14 -16.81 0.97
C GLY A 496 9.75 -16.28 1.26
N ALA A 497 9.51 -15.03 0.88
CA ALA A 497 8.22 -14.35 0.91
C ALA A 497 7.75 -14.05 -0.52
N MET A 498 6.57 -14.56 -0.87
CA MET A 498 5.97 -14.52 -2.21
C MET A 498 4.58 -13.91 -2.16
N VAL A 499 4.18 -13.22 -3.23
CA VAL A 499 2.82 -12.67 -3.35
C VAL A 499 1.84 -13.78 -3.74
N SER A 500 0.71 -13.83 -3.06
CA SER A 500 -0.44 -14.67 -3.41
C SER A 500 -1.73 -13.83 -3.33
N PRO A 501 -2.89 -14.33 -3.81
CA PRO A 501 -4.16 -13.63 -3.62
C PRO A 501 -4.52 -13.35 -2.14
N ALA A 502 -3.94 -14.09 -1.19
CA ALA A 502 -4.16 -13.94 0.25
C ALA A 502 -3.03 -13.24 1.02
N THR A 503 -1.88 -13.01 0.37
CA THR A 503 -0.69 -12.38 0.95
C THR A 503 -0.07 -11.40 -0.05
N SER A 504 -0.13 -10.11 0.26
CA SER A 504 0.46 -9.07 -0.58
C SER A 504 1.21 -8.02 0.24
N CYS A 505 2.18 -7.36 -0.40
CA CYS A 505 3.02 -6.33 0.22
C CYS A 505 2.19 -5.23 0.93
N VAL A 506 1.02 -4.88 0.37
CA VAL A 506 0.10 -3.90 0.95
C VAL A 506 -0.59 -4.41 2.21
N GLN A 507 -0.97 -5.70 2.26
CA GLN A 507 -1.56 -6.32 3.45
C GLN A 507 -0.52 -6.43 4.57
N ASP A 508 0.70 -6.85 4.27
CA ASP A 508 1.75 -6.99 5.29
C ASP A 508 2.23 -5.62 5.81
N SER A 509 2.29 -4.62 4.93
CA SER A 509 2.50 -3.22 5.35
C SER A 509 1.38 -2.72 6.26
N SER A 510 0.13 -3.04 5.92
CA SER A 510 -1.06 -2.68 6.70
C SER A 510 -1.08 -3.39 8.06
N GLN A 511 -0.61 -4.63 8.13
CA GLN A 511 -0.44 -5.37 9.38
C GLN A 511 0.57 -4.70 10.31
N ALA A 512 1.68 -4.17 9.79
CA ALA A 512 2.66 -3.43 10.59
C ALA A 512 2.04 -2.14 11.20
N LEU A 513 1.19 -1.44 10.43
CA LEU A 513 0.42 -0.31 10.95
C LEU A 513 -0.56 -0.74 12.05
N TYR A 514 -1.26 -1.86 11.86
CA TYR A 514 -2.15 -2.41 12.89
C TYR A 514 -1.38 -2.75 14.18
N ALA A 515 -0.24 -3.43 14.06
CA ALA A 515 0.63 -3.77 15.18
C ALA A 515 1.15 -2.52 15.91
N THR A 516 1.42 -1.43 15.18
CA THR A 516 1.79 -0.13 15.76
C THR A 516 0.69 0.41 16.67
N ILE A 517 -0.57 0.40 16.20
CA ILE A 517 -1.70 0.91 16.98
C ILE A 517 -1.87 0.09 18.27
N LEU A 518 -1.78 -1.24 18.17
CA LEU A 518 -1.87 -2.12 19.34
C LEU A 518 -0.71 -1.92 20.32
N ALA A 519 0.51 -1.77 19.83
CA ALA A 519 1.69 -1.55 20.66
C ALA A 519 1.56 -0.24 21.46
N ILE A 520 1.15 0.86 20.82
CA ILE A 520 0.91 2.16 21.49
C ILE A 520 -0.19 2.02 22.55
N LYS A 521 -1.33 1.40 22.19
CA LYS A 521 -2.43 1.15 23.15
C LYS A 521 -1.95 0.36 24.36
N SER A 522 -1.15 -0.68 24.13
CA SER A 522 -0.59 -1.52 25.20
C SER A 522 0.37 -0.74 26.10
N GLN A 523 1.32 0.00 25.51
CA GLN A 523 2.28 0.83 26.26
C GLN A 523 1.58 1.85 27.14
N VAL A 524 0.54 2.50 26.60
CA VAL A 524 -0.27 3.49 27.32
C VAL A 524 -1.11 2.84 28.43
N ALA A 525 -1.73 1.69 28.18
CA ALA A 525 -2.57 0.99 29.16
C ALA A 525 -1.76 0.41 30.33
N GLN A 526 -0.54 -0.07 30.06
CA GLN A 526 0.33 -0.68 31.08
C GLN A 526 1.07 0.37 31.93
N ASN A 527 1.22 1.61 31.44
CA ASN A 527 1.93 2.66 32.15
C ASN A 527 0.99 3.53 33.01
N ARG A 528 0.98 3.28 34.32
CA ARG A 528 0.14 4.02 35.29
C ARG A 528 0.45 5.51 35.34
N GLN A 529 1.70 5.93 35.08
CA GLN A 529 2.10 7.32 35.10
C GLN A 529 1.47 8.10 33.93
N ILE A 530 1.48 7.53 32.72
CA ILE A 530 0.79 8.12 31.56
C ILE A 530 -0.71 8.30 31.86
N GLN A 531 -1.36 7.27 32.42
CA GLN A 531 -2.79 7.33 32.76
C GLN A 531 -3.10 8.40 33.82
N ALA A 532 -2.31 8.45 34.89
CA ALA A 532 -2.47 9.44 35.94
C ALA A 532 -2.27 10.86 35.41
N TRP A 533 -1.26 11.07 34.56
CA TRP A 533 -0.95 12.37 33.97
C TRP A 533 -2.07 12.87 33.06
N LEU A 534 -2.59 12.01 32.17
CA LEU A 534 -3.70 12.35 31.27
C LEU A 534 -4.97 12.74 32.05
N LYS A 535 -5.24 12.05 33.16
CA LYS A 535 -6.38 12.35 34.03
C LYS A 535 -6.20 13.66 34.80
N ALA A 536 -4.98 13.96 35.25
CA ALA A 536 -4.66 15.19 35.97
C ALA A 536 -4.63 16.43 35.05
N ASN A 537 -4.32 16.23 33.75
CA ASN A 537 -4.11 17.31 32.78
C ASN A 537 -5.08 17.25 31.59
N PRO A 538 -6.41 17.28 31.78
CA PRO A 538 -7.39 17.04 30.71
C PRO A 538 -7.36 18.07 29.57
N ASN A 539 -7.01 19.32 29.88
CA ASN A 539 -7.01 20.44 28.92
C ASN A 539 -5.60 20.81 28.43
N HIS A 540 -4.56 20.07 28.84
CA HIS A 540 -3.20 20.35 28.39
C HIS A 540 -3.08 20.10 26.87
N PRO A 541 -2.34 20.94 26.11
CA PRO A 541 -2.21 20.78 24.65
C PRO A 541 -1.79 19.37 24.22
N GLN A 542 -0.86 18.75 24.95
CA GLN A 542 -0.45 17.37 24.73
C GLN A 542 -1.59 16.35 24.91
N THR A 543 -2.48 16.54 25.89
CA THR A 543 -3.65 15.66 26.10
C THR A 543 -4.62 15.77 24.93
N LEU A 544 -4.90 16.99 24.46
CA LEU A 544 -5.75 17.22 23.28
C LEU A 544 -5.15 16.59 22.03
N ARG A 545 -3.84 16.77 21.81
CA ARG A 545 -3.10 16.11 20.71
C ARG A 545 -3.14 14.59 20.83
N PHE A 546 -3.02 14.05 22.05
CA PHE A 546 -3.10 12.62 22.30
C PHE A 546 -4.50 12.06 22.01
N GLN A 547 -5.57 12.81 22.32
CA GLN A 547 -6.93 12.45 21.92
C GLN A 547 -7.07 12.39 20.39
N GLN A 548 -6.45 13.31 19.65
CA GLN A 548 -6.40 13.24 18.19
C GLN A 548 -5.68 11.99 17.67
N LEU A 549 -4.60 11.56 18.34
CA LEU A 549 -3.91 10.30 18.03
C LEU A 549 -4.83 9.08 18.26
N ILE A 550 -5.58 9.06 19.37
CA ILE A 550 -6.56 7.99 19.66
C ILE A 550 -7.63 7.93 18.55
N GLU A 551 -8.15 9.09 18.15
CA GLU A 551 -9.17 9.20 17.11
C GLU A 551 -8.65 8.78 15.73
N LEU A 552 -7.40 9.13 15.40
CA LEU A 552 -6.72 8.62 14.22
C LEU A 552 -6.59 7.08 14.28
N GLY A 553 -6.15 6.54 15.42
CA GLY A 553 -6.01 5.10 15.62
C GLY A 553 -7.31 4.34 15.37
N LYS A 554 -8.45 4.83 15.90
CA LYS A 554 -9.78 4.26 15.64
C LYS A 554 -10.15 4.29 14.16
N SER A 555 -9.87 5.40 13.46
CA SER A 555 -10.15 5.53 12.02
C SER A 555 -9.31 4.57 11.18
N LEU A 556 -8.02 4.43 11.50
CA LEU A 556 -7.12 3.51 10.81
C LEU A 556 -7.50 2.05 11.10
N GLU A 557 -7.85 1.68 12.34
CA GLU A 557 -8.33 0.34 12.66
C GLU A 557 -9.59 -0.03 11.88
N LYS A 558 -10.55 0.88 11.75
CA LYS A 558 -11.75 0.66 10.93
C LYS A 558 -11.41 0.47 9.45
N GLN A 559 -10.34 1.08 8.96
CA GLN A 559 -9.87 0.88 7.59
C GLN A 559 -9.16 -0.46 7.39
N LEU A 560 -8.37 -0.88 8.39
CA LEU A 560 -7.60 -2.12 8.38
C LEU A 560 -8.49 -3.36 8.60
N ALA A 561 -9.57 -3.21 9.37
CA ALA A 561 -10.57 -4.24 9.65
C ALA A 561 -11.99 -3.73 9.31
N PRO A 562 -12.34 -3.55 8.03
CA PRO A 562 -13.59 -2.92 7.58
C PRO A 562 -14.87 -3.63 8.03
N LEU A 563 -14.82 -4.94 8.28
CA LEU A 563 -15.96 -5.71 8.80
C LEU A 563 -15.98 -5.79 10.34
N GLY A 564 -15.07 -5.12 11.04
CA GLY A 564 -14.89 -5.26 12.49
C GLY A 564 -14.27 -6.59 12.92
N ILE A 565 -13.95 -7.47 11.96
CA ILE A 565 -13.24 -8.73 12.18
C ILE A 565 -11.78 -8.52 11.77
N VAL A 566 -10.88 -8.65 12.73
CA VAL A 566 -9.43 -8.69 12.47
C VAL A 566 -9.06 -10.11 12.09
N ARG A 567 -8.22 -10.28 11.05
CA ARG A 567 -7.72 -11.60 10.67
C ARG A 567 -7.00 -12.26 11.84
N ALA A 568 -7.20 -13.56 12.01
CA ALA A 568 -6.61 -14.31 13.11
C ALA A 568 -5.07 -14.34 13.04
N ASP A 569 -4.49 -14.39 11.84
CA ASP A 569 -3.05 -14.28 11.63
C ASP A 569 -2.50 -12.90 12.00
N TRP A 570 -3.23 -11.83 11.68
CA TRP A 570 -2.86 -10.47 12.09
C TRP A 570 -2.90 -10.30 13.61
N GLN A 571 -3.95 -10.78 14.26
CA GLN A 571 -4.10 -10.65 15.71
C GLN A 571 -3.06 -11.47 16.47
N SER A 572 -2.82 -12.72 16.07
CA SER A 572 -1.81 -13.57 16.69
C SER A 572 -0.40 -12.99 16.52
N GLN A 573 -0.04 -12.57 15.31
CA GLN A 573 1.26 -11.99 15.05
C GLN A 573 1.42 -10.63 15.72
N ALA A 574 0.45 -9.72 15.63
CA ALA A 574 0.53 -8.41 16.29
C ALA A 574 0.64 -8.54 17.82
N SER A 575 0.00 -9.54 18.43
CA SER A 575 0.16 -9.81 19.87
C SER A 575 1.57 -10.30 20.26
N ILE A 576 2.22 -11.08 19.37
CA ILE A 576 3.63 -11.49 19.51
C ILE A 576 4.55 -10.27 19.32
N LEU A 577 4.28 -9.47 18.30
CA LEU A 577 5.05 -8.26 17.93
C LEU A 577 4.96 -7.15 18.97
N ALA A 578 3.81 -7.02 19.64
CA ALA A 578 3.59 -6.10 20.75
C ALA A 578 4.10 -6.65 22.11
N GLY A 579 4.76 -7.81 22.13
CA GLY A 579 5.32 -8.42 23.35
C GLY A 579 4.28 -8.97 24.33
N THR A 580 3.01 -9.08 23.92
CA THR A 580 1.90 -9.50 24.79
C THR A 580 1.71 -11.02 24.85
N ARG A 581 2.38 -11.81 24.00
CA ARG A 581 2.27 -13.29 23.97
C ARG A 581 3.57 -13.96 23.46
N LYS A 582 4.01 -15.05 24.12
CA LYS A 582 5.26 -15.80 23.83
C LYS A 582 5.07 -17.09 22.99
N THR A 583 4.13 -17.14 22.04
CA THR A 583 3.89 -18.37 21.26
C THR A 583 4.80 -18.47 20.03
N THR A 584 5.31 -19.67 19.75
CA THR A 584 6.32 -19.95 18.70
C THR A 584 5.75 -20.37 17.34
N ASN A 585 4.46 -20.74 17.24
CA ASN A 585 3.86 -21.21 15.99
C ASN A 585 3.13 -20.08 15.25
N ILE A 586 3.56 -19.81 14.01
CA ILE A 586 3.01 -18.75 13.16
C ILE A 586 1.83 -19.32 12.36
N PHE A 587 0.65 -18.76 12.57
CA PHE A 587 -0.53 -19.00 11.75
C PHE A 587 -0.57 -17.97 10.61
N LYS A 588 -0.78 -18.43 9.37
CA LYS A 588 -1.12 -17.60 8.20
C LYS A 588 -2.49 -18.01 7.70
N ASP A 589 -3.41 -17.06 7.59
CA ASP A 589 -4.77 -17.32 7.12
C ASP A 589 -4.83 -17.09 5.60
N GLY A 590 -4.75 -18.19 4.84
CA GLY A 590 -4.88 -18.18 3.38
C GLY A 590 -6.33 -18.27 2.87
N SER A 591 -7.33 -18.20 3.76
CA SER A 591 -8.72 -18.44 3.38
C SER A 591 -9.34 -17.26 2.61
N ILE A 592 -10.42 -17.54 1.87
CA ILE A 592 -11.24 -16.50 1.21
C ILE A 592 -11.78 -15.50 2.25
N TRP A 593 -12.01 -15.94 3.49
CA TRP A 593 -12.43 -15.09 4.60
C TRP A 593 -11.39 -14.03 4.98
N ALA A 594 -10.10 -14.35 4.87
CA ALA A 594 -9.02 -13.38 5.11
C ALA A 594 -9.06 -12.22 4.09
N GLY A 595 -9.34 -12.53 2.83
CA GLY A 595 -9.53 -11.53 1.77
C GLY A 595 -10.77 -10.65 2.02
N LEU A 596 -11.91 -11.26 2.37
CA LEU A 596 -13.15 -10.53 2.66
C LEU A 596 -13.04 -9.61 3.88
N THR A 597 -12.34 -10.03 4.92
CA THR A 597 -12.18 -9.24 6.16
C THR A 597 -11.19 -8.09 6.03
N THR A 598 -10.30 -8.10 5.02
CA THR A 598 -9.28 -7.06 4.77
C THR A 598 -9.33 -6.49 3.35
N TRP A 599 -10.51 -6.50 2.73
CA TRP A 599 -10.66 -6.14 1.31
C TRP A 599 -10.10 -4.75 0.94
N ARG A 600 -10.14 -3.80 1.88
CA ARG A 600 -9.62 -2.43 1.69
C ARG A 600 -8.11 -2.31 1.64
N THR A 601 -7.39 -3.33 2.11
CA THR A 601 -5.93 -3.39 2.07
C THR A 601 -5.44 -4.41 1.05
N MET A 602 -6.30 -4.87 0.13
CA MET A 602 -5.90 -5.83 -0.92
C MET A 602 -5.21 -5.16 -2.10
N MET A 603 -5.60 -3.92 -2.43
CA MET A 603 -5.09 -3.20 -3.60
C MET A 603 -4.22 -2.02 -3.18
N PRO A 604 -2.97 -1.92 -3.70
CA PRO A 604 -2.08 -0.79 -3.43
C PRO A 604 -2.74 0.57 -3.62
N ARG A 605 -3.45 0.76 -4.73
CA ARG A 605 -4.12 2.02 -5.05
C ARG A 605 -5.16 2.42 -4.01
N GLN A 606 -5.94 1.45 -3.53
CA GLN A 606 -6.99 1.71 -2.56
C GLN A 606 -6.40 2.06 -1.19
N ALA A 607 -5.44 1.27 -0.69
CA ALA A 607 -4.82 1.53 0.60
C ALA A 607 -4.12 2.90 0.64
N HIS A 608 -3.41 3.25 -0.44
CA HIS A 608 -2.76 4.55 -0.60
C HIS A 608 -3.75 5.72 -0.47
N ASP A 609 -4.84 5.69 -1.23
CA ASP A 609 -5.80 6.79 -1.28
C ASP A 609 -6.66 6.86 0.01
N ASP A 610 -7.07 5.72 0.57
CA ASP A 610 -7.91 5.67 1.76
C ASP A 610 -7.14 6.12 3.01
N ILE A 611 -5.88 5.68 3.19
CA ILE A 611 -5.06 6.11 4.33
C ILE A 611 -4.75 7.60 4.23
N ALA A 612 -4.38 8.10 3.04
CA ALA A 612 -4.20 9.54 2.83
C ALA A 612 -5.49 10.31 3.17
N THR A 613 -6.64 9.84 2.70
CA THR A 613 -7.95 10.44 3.03
C THR A 613 -8.22 10.51 4.53
N ILE A 614 -7.88 9.46 5.29
CA ILE A 614 -8.06 9.44 6.75
C ILE A 614 -7.21 10.52 7.43
N PHE A 615 -5.94 10.63 7.07
CA PHE A 615 -5.07 11.67 7.62
C PHE A 615 -5.55 13.08 7.23
N LEU A 616 -5.95 13.28 5.98
CA LEU A 616 -6.42 14.57 5.48
C LEU A 616 -7.64 15.07 6.25
N LYS A 617 -8.63 14.19 6.48
CA LYS A 617 -9.84 14.49 7.26
C LYS A 617 -9.56 14.78 8.74
N ARG A 618 -8.38 14.43 9.24
CA ARG A 618 -7.91 14.77 10.59
C ARG A 618 -7.08 16.06 10.62
N GLY A 619 -6.96 16.77 9.49
CA GLY A 619 -6.24 18.05 9.40
C GLY A 619 -4.76 17.91 9.06
N ALA A 620 -4.29 16.74 8.61
CA ALA A 620 -2.90 16.58 8.19
C ALA A 620 -2.62 17.35 6.88
N ILE A 621 -1.43 17.95 6.81
CA ILE A 621 -0.91 18.53 5.56
C ILE A 621 -0.06 17.51 4.82
N MET A 622 0.00 17.63 3.49
CA MET A 622 0.69 16.63 2.66
C MET A 622 1.51 17.26 1.55
N GLN A 623 2.66 16.64 1.25
CA GLN A 623 3.42 16.90 0.04
C GLN A 623 3.37 15.66 -0.85
N ILE A 624 2.83 15.79 -2.05
CA ILE A 624 2.75 14.72 -3.03
C ILE A 624 3.85 14.89 -4.07
N LEU A 625 4.66 13.85 -4.26
CA LEU A 625 5.75 13.81 -5.23
C LEU A 625 5.41 12.78 -6.32
N ARG A 626 5.26 13.26 -7.55
CA ARG A 626 4.89 12.44 -8.71
C ARG A 626 6.01 12.37 -9.73
N THR A 627 6.31 11.17 -10.20
CA THR A 627 7.16 10.93 -11.37
C THR A 627 6.45 9.99 -12.34
N ASN A 628 6.70 10.14 -13.64
CA ASN A 628 6.13 9.27 -14.66
C ASN A 628 7.22 8.83 -15.64
N GLN A 629 7.92 7.73 -15.35
CA GLN A 629 9.03 7.21 -16.18
C GLN A 629 10.06 8.30 -16.52
N VAL A 630 10.81 8.71 -15.50
CA VAL A 630 11.77 9.82 -15.54
C VAL A 630 13.21 9.29 -15.69
N GLY A 631 14.06 10.06 -16.36
CA GLY A 631 15.45 9.67 -16.68
C GLY A 631 15.69 9.82 -18.18
N GLY A 632 16.49 8.92 -18.76
CA GLY A 632 16.58 8.81 -20.21
C GLY A 632 15.30 8.24 -20.84
N TRP A 633 15.13 8.52 -22.13
CA TRP A 633 13.92 8.24 -22.88
C TRP A 633 13.86 6.79 -23.39
N GLN A 634 12.82 6.05 -23.00
CA GLN A 634 12.55 4.70 -23.50
C GLN A 634 11.27 4.67 -24.34
N ALA A 635 11.35 4.61 -25.66
CA ALA A 635 10.18 4.75 -26.53
C ALA A 635 9.15 3.61 -26.44
N ASP A 636 9.57 2.39 -26.09
CA ASP A 636 8.73 1.18 -26.18
C ASP A 636 7.82 0.94 -24.95
N ILE A 637 8.03 1.69 -23.87
CA ILE A 637 7.22 1.60 -22.64
C ILE A 637 6.39 2.86 -22.43
N ILE A 638 5.27 2.75 -21.74
CA ILE A 638 4.47 3.91 -21.29
C ILE A 638 4.06 3.71 -19.82
N PRO A 639 3.89 4.78 -19.04
CA PRO A 639 3.45 4.64 -17.67
C PRO A 639 1.95 4.38 -17.58
N LEU A 640 1.54 3.41 -16.78
CA LEU A 640 0.13 3.12 -16.49
C LEU A 640 -0.19 3.42 -15.03
N ALA A 641 -1.29 4.11 -14.75
CA ALA A 641 -1.73 4.36 -13.38
C ALA A 641 -2.13 3.06 -12.66
N PRO A 642 -1.83 2.90 -11.36
CA PRO A 642 -2.36 1.81 -10.57
C PRO A 642 -3.87 1.97 -10.40
N THR A 643 -4.58 0.84 -10.44
CA THR A 643 -6.03 0.76 -10.35
C THR A 643 -6.47 -0.09 -9.17
N VAL A 644 -7.71 0.09 -8.75
CA VAL A 644 -8.41 -0.90 -7.93
C VAL A 644 -8.82 -2.11 -8.79
N PHE A 645 -9.40 -3.15 -8.18
CA PHE A 645 -9.89 -4.34 -8.89
C PHE A 645 -10.82 -3.98 -10.06
N PHE A 646 -10.56 -4.54 -11.24
CA PHE A 646 -11.29 -4.28 -12.49
C PHE A 646 -11.29 -2.81 -12.94
N GLY A 647 -10.35 -2.00 -12.44
CA GLY A 647 -10.35 -0.56 -12.67
C GLY A 647 -10.08 -0.15 -14.12
N GLN A 648 -9.58 -1.05 -14.98
CA GLN A 648 -9.45 -0.76 -16.41
C GLN A 648 -10.78 -0.90 -17.17
N ILE A 649 -11.77 -1.61 -16.62
CA ILE A 649 -13.12 -1.72 -17.21
C ILE A 649 -13.87 -0.42 -16.93
N LYS A 650 -13.90 0.47 -17.94
CA LYS A 650 -14.55 1.77 -17.89
C LYS A 650 -15.82 1.81 -18.73
N ILE A 651 -16.80 2.64 -18.33
CA ILE A 651 -17.93 2.99 -19.21
C ILE A 651 -17.37 3.80 -20.40
N PRO A 652 -17.72 3.45 -21.65
CA PRO A 652 -17.25 4.15 -22.85
C PRO A 652 -17.37 5.68 -22.72
N PHE A 653 -16.31 6.39 -23.12
CA PHE A 653 -16.22 7.85 -23.09
C PHE A 653 -16.22 8.49 -21.68
N THR A 654 -16.03 7.69 -20.62
CA THR A 654 -15.93 8.20 -19.24
C THR A 654 -14.73 7.60 -18.50
N ASP A 655 -14.38 8.19 -17.36
CA ASP A 655 -13.39 7.63 -16.41
C ASP A 655 -14.02 6.74 -15.32
N ILE A 656 -15.30 6.38 -15.46
CA ILE A 656 -16.03 5.64 -14.44
C ILE A 656 -15.79 4.15 -14.63
N SER A 657 -15.25 3.50 -13.59
CA SER A 657 -15.09 2.04 -13.52
C SER A 657 -16.20 1.46 -12.63
N PRO A 658 -17.34 1.01 -13.19
CA PRO A 658 -18.53 0.69 -12.41
C PRO A 658 -18.37 -0.54 -11.52
N LEU A 659 -17.63 -1.56 -11.99
CA LEU A 659 -17.43 -2.80 -11.23
C LEU A 659 -16.77 -2.58 -9.86
N PRO A 660 -15.64 -1.87 -9.75
CA PRO A 660 -15.07 -1.59 -8.44
C PRO A 660 -15.98 -0.73 -7.54
N ILE A 661 -16.73 0.22 -8.11
CA ILE A 661 -17.69 1.03 -7.34
C ILE A 661 -18.76 0.13 -6.71
N LEU A 662 -19.39 -0.73 -7.52
CA LEU A 662 -20.43 -1.64 -7.06
C LEU A 662 -19.89 -2.66 -6.06
N LEU A 663 -18.70 -3.23 -6.32
CA LEU A 663 -18.06 -4.16 -5.40
C LEU A 663 -17.77 -3.50 -4.05
N ASN A 664 -17.22 -2.27 -4.05
CA ASN A 664 -16.93 -1.52 -2.82
C ASN A 664 -18.22 -1.21 -2.04
N ARG A 665 -19.31 -0.82 -2.71
CA ARG A 665 -20.61 -0.58 -2.07
C ARG A 665 -21.14 -1.83 -1.40
N ILE A 666 -21.12 -2.97 -2.10
CA ILE A 666 -21.55 -4.27 -1.56
C ILE A 666 -20.71 -4.60 -0.32
N LEU A 667 -19.38 -4.67 -0.46
CA LEU A 667 -18.49 -5.08 0.62
C LEU A 667 -18.55 -4.14 1.83
N ALA A 668 -18.64 -2.83 1.61
CA ALA A 668 -18.75 -1.84 2.68
C ALA A 668 -20.10 -1.97 3.44
N SER A 669 -21.19 -2.28 2.74
CA SER A 669 -22.52 -2.39 3.35
C SER A 669 -22.73 -3.63 4.22
N LEU A 670 -21.82 -4.61 4.14
CA LEU A 670 -21.90 -5.87 4.89
C LEU A 670 -21.32 -5.80 6.31
N ALA A 671 -20.83 -4.63 6.74
CA ALA A 671 -20.33 -4.42 8.09
C ALA A 671 -21.38 -4.81 9.15
N PHE A 672 -20.93 -5.43 10.24
CA PHE A 672 -21.81 -5.87 11.33
C PHE A 672 -22.47 -4.70 12.05
N LEU A 673 -23.69 -4.94 12.54
CA LEU A 673 -24.48 -3.95 13.27
C LEU A 673 -23.78 -3.55 14.58
N THR A 674 -23.62 -2.25 14.75
CA THR A 674 -23.16 -1.60 15.99
C THR A 674 -24.34 -1.25 16.89
N PHE A 675 -24.07 -0.82 18.13
CA PHE A 675 -25.13 -0.36 19.03
C PHE A 675 -25.88 0.88 18.49
N SER A 676 -25.17 1.81 17.84
CA SER A 676 -25.80 2.96 17.19
C SER A 676 -26.74 2.56 16.05
N ASP A 677 -26.43 1.48 15.34
CA ASP A 677 -27.28 0.99 14.24
C ASP A 677 -28.62 0.46 14.77
N TRP A 678 -28.62 -0.22 15.92
CA TRP A 678 -29.86 -0.63 16.58
C TRP A 678 -30.74 0.56 17.00
N LEU A 679 -30.12 1.65 17.46
CA LEU A 679 -30.86 2.87 17.77
C LEU A 679 -31.52 3.47 16.52
N VAL A 680 -30.81 3.47 15.37
CA VAL A 680 -31.38 3.91 14.09
C VAL A 680 -32.55 3.03 13.68
N ILE A 681 -32.43 1.70 13.81
CA ILE A 681 -33.51 0.75 13.50
C ILE A 681 -34.78 1.07 14.32
N VAL A 682 -34.65 1.13 15.65
CA VAL A 682 -35.79 1.34 16.56
C VAL A 682 -36.45 2.69 16.30
N THR A 683 -35.63 3.75 16.17
CA THR A 683 -36.13 5.11 15.91
C THR A 683 -36.84 5.19 14.57
N THR A 684 -36.28 4.60 13.52
CA THR A 684 -36.86 4.60 12.18
C THR A 684 -38.17 3.83 12.14
N LEU A 685 -38.23 2.65 12.76
CA LEU A 685 -39.47 1.87 12.88
C LEU A 685 -40.55 2.62 13.68
N GLY A 686 -40.17 3.30 14.76
CA GLY A 686 -41.08 4.12 15.56
C GLY A 686 -41.69 5.26 14.74
N ILE A 687 -40.84 6.06 14.08
CA ILE A 687 -41.27 7.18 13.22
C ILE A 687 -42.16 6.67 12.08
N TYR A 688 -41.74 5.61 11.38
CA TYR A 688 -42.52 5.02 10.30
C TYR A 688 -43.90 4.58 10.80
N SER A 689 -43.97 3.89 11.93
CA SER A 689 -45.23 3.36 12.47
C SER A 689 -46.21 4.46 12.87
N ILE A 690 -45.71 5.55 13.48
CA ILE A 690 -46.52 6.72 13.88
C ILE A 690 -47.22 7.35 12.68
N ILE A 691 -46.62 7.28 11.49
CA ILE A 691 -47.18 7.87 10.26
C ILE A 691 -47.99 6.82 9.49
N ALA A 692 -47.43 5.64 9.27
CA ALA A 692 -47.98 4.61 8.40
C ALA A 692 -49.26 3.97 8.95
N ILE A 693 -49.34 3.72 10.26
CA ILE A 693 -50.50 3.06 10.88
C ILE A 693 -51.75 3.96 10.78
N PRO A 694 -51.72 5.24 11.21
CA PRO A 694 -52.89 6.11 11.10
C PRO A 694 -53.33 6.33 9.65
N LEU A 695 -52.40 6.56 8.72
CA LEU A 695 -52.73 6.72 7.30
C LEU A 695 -53.34 5.44 6.72
N GLY A 696 -52.75 4.29 7.02
CA GLY A 696 -53.22 3.00 6.57
C GLY A 696 -54.62 2.67 7.05
N PHE A 697 -54.97 2.99 8.30
CA PHE A 697 -56.34 2.83 8.80
C PHE A 697 -57.30 3.87 8.22
N LYS A 698 -56.89 5.15 8.14
CA LYS A 698 -57.73 6.25 7.61
C LYS A 698 -58.20 5.99 6.19
N PHE A 699 -57.34 5.43 5.34
CA PHE A 699 -57.65 5.11 3.95
C PHE A 699 -58.12 3.66 3.75
N GLY A 700 -58.37 2.91 4.82
CA GLY A 700 -58.88 1.53 4.76
C GLY A 700 -57.91 0.55 4.08
N PHE A 701 -56.61 0.84 4.09
CA PHE A 701 -55.58 -0.04 3.55
C PHE A 701 -55.17 -1.11 4.57
N LEU A 702 -54.99 -0.73 5.84
CA LEU A 702 -54.64 -1.63 6.95
C LEU A 702 -55.91 -2.07 7.70
N HIS A 703 -55.96 -3.35 8.06
CA HIS A 703 -57.00 -3.93 8.93
C HIS A 703 -56.35 -4.80 9.98
N LEU A 704 -56.71 -4.65 11.25
CA LEU A 704 -56.18 -5.52 12.31
C LEU A 704 -56.75 -6.93 12.13
N GLN A 705 -56.00 -7.78 11.45
CA GLN A 705 -56.37 -9.14 11.11
C GLN A 705 -55.12 -10.01 11.14
N ILE A 706 -54.99 -10.80 12.20
CA ILE A 706 -53.89 -11.74 12.35
C ILE A 706 -54.11 -12.91 11.39
N TRP A 707 -53.13 -13.20 10.55
CA TRP A 707 -53.20 -14.31 9.61
C TRP A 707 -53.37 -15.65 10.34
N SER A 708 -54.42 -16.39 10.00
CA SER A 708 -54.85 -17.63 10.68
C SER A 708 -54.02 -18.87 10.33
N ALA A 709 -52.93 -18.74 9.56
CA ALA A 709 -52.07 -19.87 9.22
C ALA A 709 -51.31 -20.44 10.42
N ASN A 710 -50.90 -21.71 10.30
CA ASN A 710 -50.06 -22.38 11.29
C ASN A 710 -48.67 -21.72 11.42
N TRP A 711 -47.96 -22.05 12.50
CA TRP A 711 -46.66 -21.47 12.81
C TRP A 711 -45.60 -21.75 11.74
N VAL A 712 -45.63 -22.93 11.10
CA VAL A 712 -44.69 -23.30 10.03
C VAL A 712 -44.85 -22.35 8.83
N ASN A 713 -46.07 -22.10 8.38
CA ASN A 713 -46.35 -21.21 7.26
C ASN A 713 -46.01 -19.75 7.60
N LYS A 714 -46.22 -19.33 8.85
CA LYS A 714 -45.75 -18.01 9.35
C LYS A 714 -44.23 -17.92 9.30
N CYS A 715 -43.50 -18.91 9.82
CA CYS A 715 -42.04 -18.95 9.77
C CYS A 715 -41.50 -18.96 8.32
N LEU A 716 -42.12 -19.74 7.43
CA LEU A 716 -41.76 -19.76 6.01
C LEU A 716 -42.02 -18.41 5.33
N LEU A 717 -43.13 -17.73 5.64
CA LEU A 717 -43.41 -16.39 5.14
C LEU A 717 -42.37 -15.38 5.63
N ILE A 718 -42.08 -15.39 6.93
CA ILE A 718 -41.06 -14.55 7.57
C ILE A 718 -39.71 -14.74 6.87
N LEU A 719 -39.28 -15.98 6.67
CA LEU A 719 -38.02 -16.29 5.99
C LEU A 719 -38.05 -15.87 4.51
N ARG A 720 -39.15 -16.09 3.80
CA ARG A 720 -39.30 -15.65 2.40
C ARG A 720 -39.18 -14.14 2.28
N CYS A 721 -39.89 -13.38 3.14
CA CYS A 721 -39.86 -11.92 3.14
C CYS A 721 -38.45 -11.35 3.41
N LEU A 722 -37.62 -12.10 4.15
CA LEU A 722 -36.23 -11.71 4.39
C LEU A 722 -35.43 -11.71 3.09
N PHE A 723 -35.53 -12.77 2.28
CA PHE A 723 -34.82 -12.84 1.01
C PHE A 723 -35.47 -11.98 -0.07
N LEU A 724 -36.80 -12.04 -0.20
CA LEU A 724 -37.60 -11.27 -1.15
C LEU A 724 -38.92 -10.85 -0.47
N PRO A 725 -39.14 -9.55 -0.20
CA PRO A 725 -38.45 -8.42 -0.83
C PRO A 725 -37.15 -7.95 -0.15
N ALA A 726 -36.95 -8.15 1.16
CA ALA A 726 -36.04 -7.28 1.93
C ALA A 726 -34.58 -7.27 1.44
N ILE A 727 -33.87 -8.41 1.39
CA ILE A 727 -32.46 -8.44 0.97
C ILE A 727 -32.30 -7.99 -0.49
N VAL A 728 -33.08 -8.54 -1.41
CA VAL A 728 -32.91 -8.27 -2.85
C VAL A 728 -33.23 -6.82 -3.19
N GLU A 729 -34.32 -6.28 -2.68
CA GLU A 729 -34.71 -4.90 -2.96
C GLU A 729 -33.77 -3.90 -2.30
N GLU A 730 -33.40 -4.10 -1.03
CA GLU A 730 -32.48 -3.17 -0.36
C GLU A 730 -31.06 -3.24 -0.94
N LEU A 731 -30.59 -4.42 -1.35
CA LEU A 731 -29.32 -4.53 -2.08
C LEU A 731 -29.38 -3.71 -3.37
N PHE A 732 -30.44 -3.83 -4.17
CA PHE A 732 -30.54 -3.10 -5.43
C PHE A 732 -30.71 -1.58 -5.21
N PHE A 733 -31.75 -1.17 -4.47
CA PHE A 733 -32.13 0.22 -4.36
C PHE A 733 -31.23 1.03 -3.44
N ARG A 734 -30.73 0.44 -2.34
CA ARG A 734 -29.95 1.19 -1.33
C ARG A 734 -28.46 0.96 -1.50
N VAL A 735 -28.03 -0.28 -1.74
CA VAL A 735 -26.59 -0.56 -1.85
C VAL A 735 -26.03 -0.28 -3.25
N LEU A 736 -26.65 -0.79 -4.33
CA LEU A 736 -26.06 -0.62 -5.67
C LEU A 736 -26.24 0.81 -6.21
N LEU A 737 -27.43 1.39 -6.03
CA LEU A 737 -27.74 2.72 -6.60
C LEU A 737 -27.18 3.89 -5.77
N LEU A 738 -27.31 3.84 -4.44
CA LEU A 738 -26.86 4.97 -3.61
C LEU A 738 -25.35 4.91 -3.37
N PRO A 739 -24.65 6.06 -3.42
CA PRO A 739 -23.29 6.14 -2.92
C PRO A 739 -23.23 5.76 -1.44
N HIS A 740 -22.32 4.87 -1.08
CA HIS A 740 -22.08 4.51 0.31
C HIS A 740 -21.57 5.74 1.08
N PRO A 741 -21.90 5.94 2.37
CA PRO A 741 -21.41 7.08 3.18
C PRO A 741 -19.88 7.24 3.29
N ILE A 742 -19.11 6.27 2.79
CA ILE A 742 -17.64 6.28 2.79
C ILE A 742 -17.12 6.82 1.45
N GLU A 743 -17.93 6.75 0.39
CA GLU A 743 -17.65 7.43 -0.86
C GLU A 743 -17.71 8.94 -0.66
N ILE A 744 -16.80 9.66 -1.32
CA ILE A 744 -16.71 11.11 -1.22
C ILE A 744 -17.64 11.70 -2.26
N THR A 745 -18.87 11.96 -1.82
CA THR A 745 -19.93 12.55 -2.63
C THR A 745 -20.57 13.68 -1.84
N SER A 746 -20.84 14.81 -2.50
CA SER A 746 -21.55 15.91 -1.86
C SER A 746 -22.98 15.49 -1.51
N TRP A 747 -23.52 16.00 -0.41
CA TRP A 747 -24.89 15.68 0.03
C TRP A 747 -25.94 16.02 -1.04
N PHE A 748 -25.68 17.03 -1.87
CA PHE A 748 -26.53 17.34 -3.03
C PHE A 748 -26.56 16.18 -4.04
N LYS A 749 -25.40 15.69 -4.48
CA LYS A 749 -25.31 14.53 -5.40
C LYS A 749 -25.87 13.27 -4.76
N TRP A 750 -25.60 13.06 -3.48
CA TRP A 750 -26.18 11.94 -2.72
C TRP A 750 -27.71 12.01 -2.72
N GLY A 751 -28.27 13.18 -2.44
CA GLY A 751 -29.71 13.43 -2.45
C GLY A 751 -30.35 13.19 -3.81
N LEU A 752 -29.69 13.58 -4.92
CA LEU A 752 -30.16 13.26 -6.28
C LEU A 752 -30.24 11.75 -6.52
N TRP A 753 -29.22 10.99 -6.12
CA TRP A 753 -29.27 9.52 -6.17
C TRP A 753 -30.34 8.95 -5.26
N GLY A 754 -30.54 9.54 -4.08
CA GLY A 754 -31.63 9.22 -3.14
C GLY A 754 -33.00 9.34 -3.78
N ILE A 755 -33.28 10.48 -4.42
CA ILE A 755 -34.53 10.75 -5.14
C ILE A 755 -34.69 9.78 -6.31
N PHE A 756 -33.65 9.60 -7.13
CA PHE A 756 -33.67 8.70 -8.27
C PHE A 756 -33.97 7.25 -7.85
N SER A 757 -33.28 6.75 -6.83
CA SER A 757 -33.51 5.42 -6.28
C SER A 757 -34.93 5.26 -5.73
N LEU A 758 -35.43 6.27 -4.99
CA LEU A 758 -36.79 6.26 -4.45
C LEU A 758 -37.86 6.20 -5.56
N VAL A 759 -37.71 7.00 -6.62
CA VAL A 759 -38.63 7.00 -7.76
C VAL A 759 -38.62 5.63 -8.45
N LEU A 760 -37.45 5.04 -8.68
CA LEU A 760 -37.34 3.70 -9.25
C LEU A 760 -37.97 2.63 -8.35
N PHE A 761 -37.78 2.73 -7.03
CA PHE A 761 -38.38 1.82 -6.05
C PHE A 761 -39.91 1.89 -6.09
N VAL A 762 -40.51 3.09 -6.16
CA VAL A 762 -41.96 3.23 -6.25
C VAL A 762 -42.50 2.70 -7.58
N ILE A 763 -41.85 3.00 -8.70
CA ILE A 763 -42.25 2.52 -10.04
C ILE A 763 -42.06 1.01 -10.19
N TYR A 764 -41.08 0.42 -9.49
CA TYR A 764 -40.82 -1.01 -9.52
C TYR A 764 -42.04 -1.84 -9.10
N HIS A 765 -42.85 -1.39 -8.12
CA HIS A 765 -44.00 -2.13 -7.64
C HIS A 765 -45.08 -2.40 -8.71
N PRO A 766 -45.63 -1.40 -9.42
CA PRO A 766 -46.60 -1.64 -10.49
C PRO A 766 -46.00 -2.41 -11.68
N LEU A 767 -44.70 -2.24 -11.96
CA LEU A 767 -44.00 -3.01 -12.99
C LEU A 767 -43.85 -4.49 -12.60
N ASN A 768 -43.48 -4.77 -11.34
CA ASN A 768 -43.37 -6.11 -10.79
C ASN A 768 -44.73 -6.82 -10.83
N ALA A 769 -45.81 -6.12 -10.44
CA ALA A 769 -47.18 -6.62 -10.56
C ALA A 769 -47.60 -6.93 -12.00
N LYS A 770 -47.12 -6.17 -12.98
CA LYS A 770 -47.42 -6.43 -14.40
C LYS A 770 -46.65 -7.64 -14.96
N THR A 771 -45.48 -7.94 -14.40
CA THR A 771 -44.51 -8.87 -15.01
C THR A 771 -44.35 -10.15 -14.19
N LEU A 772 -43.66 -10.08 -13.05
CA LEU A 772 -43.17 -11.23 -12.30
C LEU A 772 -44.14 -11.68 -11.20
N PHE A 773 -44.93 -10.76 -10.64
CA PHE A 773 -45.84 -11.04 -9.52
C PHE A 773 -47.27 -10.54 -9.76
N LYS A 774 -47.98 -11.17 -10.70
CA LYS A 774 -49.36 -10.80 -11.09
C LYS A 774 -50.36 -10.77 -9.94
N ALA A 775 -50.16 -11.59 -8.91
CA ALA A 775 -51.01 -11.57 -7.71
C ALA A 775 -50.95 -10.22 -6.95
N GLY A 776 -49.88 -9.44 -7.16
CA GLY A 776 -49.71 -8.10 -6.59
C GLY A 776 -50.49 -7.00 -7.29
N PHE A 777 -51.10 -7.25 -8.45
CA PHE A 777 -51.79 -6.22 -9.26
C PHE A 777 -52.76 -5.31 -8.48
N PRO A 778 -53.74 -5.83 -7.70
CA PRO A 778 -54.68 -4.96 -6.97
C PRO A 778 -54.01 -4.14 -5.86
N THR A 779 -52.85 -4.57 -5.38
CA THR A 779 -52.14 -3.92 -4.26
C THR A 779 -51.10 -2.93 -4.75
N PHE A 780 -50.26 -3.32 -5.72
CA PHE A 780 -49.11 -2.54 -6.17
C PHE A 780 -49.47 -1.37 -7.10
N TYR A 781 -50.73 -1.27 -7.54
CA TYR A 781 -51.28 -0.08 -8.20
C TYR A 781 -52.08 0.82 -7.26
N ASN A 782 -52.30 0.41 -6.00
CA ASN A 782 -53.07 1.18 -5.06
C ASN A 782 -52.27 2.43 -4.60
N PRO A 783 -52.80 3.66 -4.73
CA PRO A 783 -52.07 4.88 -4.35
C PRO A 783 -51.67 4.94 -2.88
N VAL A 784 -52.48 4.36 -1.98
CA VAL A 784 -52.18 4.31 -0.54
C VAL A 784 -51.01 3.36 -0.28
N PHE A 785 -51.00 2.19 -0.91
CA PHE A 785 -49.86 1.28 -0.86
C PHE A 785 -48.59 1.96 -1.37
N LEU A 786 -48.66 2.62 -2.55
CA LEU A 786 -47.51 3.31 -3.13
C LEU A 786 -47.01 4.46 -2.24
N GLY A 787 -47.91 5.18 -1.57
CA GLY A 787 -47.55 6.20 -0.58
C GLY A 787 -46.84 5.61 0.64
N LEU A 788 -47.35 4.51 1.20
CA LEU A 788 -46.73 3.82 2.34
C LEU A 788 -45.40 3.15 1.98
N ALA A 789 -45.29 2.60 0.76
CA ALA A 789 -44.05 2.07 0.20
C ALA A 789 -43.05 3.21 -0.02
N ALA A 790 -43.46 4.34 -0.60
CA ALA A 790 -42.60 5.51 -0.75
C ALA A 790 -42.08 6.01 0.61
N LEU A 791 -42.94 6.08 1.63
CA LEU A 791 -42.53 6.44 3.00
C LEU A 791 -41.52 5.45 3.58
N LEU A 792 -41.74 4.14 3.40
CA LEU A 792 -40.78 3.11 3.81
C LEU A 792 -39.46 3.29 3.06
N GLY A 793 -39.54 3.61 1.76
CA GLY A 793 -38.39 3.82 0.93
C GLY A 793 -37.57 5.04 1.33
N VAL A 794 -38.22 6.14 1.76
CA VAL A 794 -37.56 7.31 2.36
C VAL A 794 -36.89 6.91 3.67
N ALA A 795 -37.60 6.19 4.55
CA ALA A 795 -37.09 5.75 5.83
C ALA A 795 -35.83 4.87 5.67
N CYS A 796 -35.87 3.87 4.78
CA CYS A 796 -34.72 3.04 4.46
C CYS A 796 -33.57 3.85 3.82
N THR A 797 -33.86 4.78 2.91
CA THR A 797 -32.83 5.62 2.30
C THR A 797 -32.12 6.50 3.35
N VAL A 798 -32.86 7.14 4.26
CA VAL A 798 -32.27 7.93 5.35
C VAL A 798 -31.45 7.03 6.29
N ALA A 799 -32.00 5.88 6.70
CA ALA A 799 -31.29 4.94 7.56
C ALA A 799 -29.99 4.42 6.91
N TYR A 800 -30.00 4.17 5.59
CA TYR A 800 -28.80 3.81 4.84
C TYR A 800 -27.80 4.96 4.78
N GLY A 801 -28.25 6.21 4.57
CA GLY A 801 -27.36 7.38 4.58
C GLY A 801 -26.66 7.60 5.93
N LEU A 802 -27.32 7.26 7.03
CA LEU A 802 -26.76 7.38 8.39
C LEU A 802 -25.79 6.24 8.75
N THR A 803 -26.07 5.02 8.28
CA THR A 803 -25.37 3.81 8.75
C THR A 803 -24.46 3.18 7.70
N GLY A 804 -24.80 3.30 6.41
CA GLY A 804 -24.20 2.58 5.29
C GLY A 804 -24.48 1.07 5.29
N SER A 805 -25.26 0.55 6.25
CA SER A 805 -25.41 -0.89 6.47
C SER A 805 -26.59 -1.46 5.70
N LEU A 806 -26.35 -2.55 4.96
CA LEU A 806 -27.41 -3.36 4.34
C LEU A 806 -28.32 -3.97 5.41
N TRP A 807 -27.75 -4.44 6.53
CA TRP A 807 -28.50 -5.14 7.56
C TRP A 807 -29.53 -4.23 8.26
N VAL A 808 -29.21 -2.95 8.44
CA VAL A 808 -30.13 -1.95 9.01
C VAL A 808 -31.38 -1.81 8.15
N VAL A 809 -31.19 -1.55 6.85
CA VAL A 809 -32.33 -1.34 5.93
C VAL A 809 -33.11 -2.61 5.67
N VAL A 810 -32.43 -3.77 5.59
CA VAL A 810 -33.08 -5.07 5.47
C VAL A 810 -33.97 -5.33 6.68
N PHE A 811 -33.49 -5.07 7.90
CA PHE A 811 -34.28 -5.31 9.10
C PHE A 811 -35.50 -4.40 9.18
N ILE A 812 -35.34 -3.10 8.87
CA ILE A 812 -36.45 -2.13 8.85
C ILE A 812 -37.51 -2.56 7.83
N HIS A 813 -37.11 -2.82 6.58
CA HIS A 813 -38.01 -3.25 5.53
C HIS A 813 -38.69 -4.58 5.89
N TRP A 814 -37.91 -5.57 6.30
CA TRP A 814 -38.41 -6.91 6.64
C TRP A 814 -39.46 -6.88 7.74
N VAL A 815 -39.21 -6.16 8.84
CA VAL A 815 -40.17 -6.02 9.95
C VAL A 815 -41.46 -5.38 9.46
N VAL A 816 -41.38 -4.28 8.70
CA VAL A 816 -42.57 -3.59 8.18
C VAL A 816 -43.42 -4.51 7.30
N VAL A 817 -42.79 -5.25 6.37
CA VAL A 817 -43.50 -6.16 5.46
C VAL A 817 -44.12 -7.33 6.24
N VAL A 818 -43.37 -7.97 7.14
CA VAL A 818 -43.87 -9.10 7.94
C VAL A 818 -45.04 -8.68 8.80
N VAL A 819 -44.94 -7.55 9.50
CA VAL A 819 -46.01 -7.04 10.36
C VAL A 819 -47.23 -6.68 9.53
N TRP A 820 -47.06 -6.04 8.37
CA TRP A 820 -48.18 -5.75 7.48
C TRP A 820 -48.89 -7.01 6.98
N LEU A 821 -48.14 -8.00 6.51
CA LEU A 821 -48.69 -9.25 5.96
C LEU A 821 -49.41 -10.08 7.03
N ILE A 822 -48.81 -10.22 8.21
CA ILE A 822 -49.29 -11.11 9.27
C ILE A 822 -50.33 -10.44 10.16
N VAL A 823 -50.18 -9.15 10.48
CA VAL A 823 -51.00 -8.47 11.52
C VAL A 823 -52.01 -7.50 10.91
N PHE A 824 -51.65 -6.80 9.83
CA PHE A 824 -52.49 -5.75 9.25
C PHE A 824 -53.22 -6.13 7.97
N GLY A 825 -53.51 -7.42 7.79
CA GLY A 825 -54.37 -7.92 6.71
C GLY A 825 -53.72 -7.95 5.31
N GLY A 826 -52.40 -7.78 5.21
CA GLY A 826 -51.71 -7.72 3.91
C GLY A 826 -51.82 -9.00 3.08
N ILE A 827 -51.85 -10.19 3.70
CA ILE A 827 -52.02 -11.47 2.98
C ILE A 827 -53.34 -11.51 2.19
N GLY A 828 -54.41 -10.94 2.73
CA GLY A 828 -55.73 -10.92 2.08
C GLY A 828 -55.75 -10.08 0.79
N ARG A 829 -54.77 -9.20 0.58
CA ARG A 829 -54.69 -8.31 -0.58
C ARG A 829 -54.09 -8.97 -1.83
N PHE A 830 -53.55 -10.18 -1.72
CA PHE A 830 -52.93 -10.93 -2.82
C PHE A 830 -53.79 -12.09 -3.34
N SER A 831 -55.11 -12.04 -3.12
CA SER A 831 -56.06 -13.13 -3.36
C SER A 831 -56.25 -13.47 -4.84
N ASN A 832 -55.26 -14.16 -5.39
CA ASN A 832 -55.34 -15.22 -6.40
C ASN A 832 -54.24 -16.29 -6.18
N ILE A 833 -53.66 -16.37 -4.97
CA ILE A 833 -52.73 -17.45 -4.61
C ILE A 833 -53.54 -18.67 -4.15
N ARG A 834 -53.87 -19.59 -5.07
CA ARG A 834 -54.16 -20.97 -4.68
C ARG A 834 -52.84 -21.57 -4.17
N ILE A 835 -52.72 -21.72 -2.86
CA ILE A 835 -51.68 -22.53 -2.24
C ILE A 835 -52.08 -23.98 -2.53
N GLY A 836 -51.40 -24.59 -3.50
CA GLY A 836 -51.42 -26.02 -3.79
C GLY A 836 -50.00 -26.55 -3.78
#